data_AF-A0A0A6UIP3-F1
#
_entry.id   AF-A0A0A6UIP3-F1
#
_cell.length_a   1.000
_cell.length_b   1.000
_cell.length_c   1.000
_cell.angle_alpha   90.00
_cell.angle_beta   90.00
_cell.angle_gamma   90.00
#
_symmetry.space_group_name_H-M   'P 1'
#
loop_
_entity.id
_entity.type
_entity.pdbx_description
1 polymer ?
#
loop_
_entity_poly.entity_id
_entity_poly.type
_entity_poly.pdbx_seq_one_letter_code
_entity_poly.pdbx_strand_id
1 'polypeptide(L)'
;MEKLRRQLAEAPDGAVQLAAELLAFQGLPLTNLNGNTLLERVRKVLSWMNRPVSVPDHVAEAFSQGTWNGGTGAHTVLWRWLSDAVEMLCKWFENSAEQRGAALMRPSAWEIELDSHDIMPSLRTALLYLAFPTHFLPILNIAQKKAIRAAFLAPGRPPSEFIDDDLFQITVRLQHESGQPVDYYRPPFVDQWRHTAPPDGTGRAWLVRPRQGGPGLVEEWRAGSFVSLAATHLGDVTSGSSLPEVRAAVEAGYQHLDYAQRAALVNEFHAFLSRMNSEDIVATVVDDHLHVGTVTGGPEHLPDALSRPVDWSTAPPAPIGSLPAPLPADLDQQGTVVDLTGAFAALNALRLAEKAPEPAEPQTPVLAAVTPELAGRLHVDVSWLREFVDLLGERRQVILHGPPGTGKTFLARALAAHVAERDAVRLVQFHPSYSYEDFFEGFRPAEQPGGTVGFAKTPGPLREIAAEARENPRQPYVLIVDEINRANLAKVFGELYFLLEYREATVRLQYSPSEAFNLPPNVFIIGTMNTADRSIALVDAAIRRRFAFVELHPDEVPVRGLLGWWLAERGLDGEPALLLDALNAAIGEEDRDFKIGPSYLMRPGADLQRIWRHDLLPLLEEHYYGRWSRQQVHERFGLAAIRARLP
;
A
#
# COMPACT_ATOMS: atom_id res chain seq x y z
N MET A 1 21.09 -7.15 -13.52
CA MET A 1 21.70 -8.41 -13.99
C MET A 1 22.45 -8.26 -15.30
N GLU A 2 21.85 -7.78 -16.40
CA GLU A 2 22.56 -7.67 -17.69
C GLU A 2 23.78 -6.74 -17.66
N LYS A 3 23.70 -5.63 -16.91
CA LYS A 3 24.85 -4.75 -16.65
C LYS A 3 25.97 -5.48 -15.91
N LEU A 4 25.64 -6.21 -14.84
CA LEU A 4 26.60 -6.99 -14.04
C LEU A 4 27.25 -8.10 -14.88
N ARG A 5 26.49 -8.78 -15.73
CA ARG A 5 27.00 -9.79 -16.67
C ARG A 5 28.07 -9.20 -17.60
N ARG A 6 27.82 -8.02 -18.16
CA ARG A 6 28.81 -7.32 -18.99
C ARG A 6 30.05 -6.91 -18.21
N GLN A 7 29.88 -6.47 -16.95
CA GLN A 7 31.01 -6.09 -16.08
C GLN A 7 31.88 -7.28 -15.67
N LEU A 8 31.29 -8.47 -15.54
CA LEU A 8 31.99 -9.70 -15.14
C LEU A 8 32.43 -10.57 -16.33
N ALA A 9 32.17 -10.16 -17.58
CA ALA A 9 32.40 -11.00 -18.77
C ALA A 9 33.86 -11.45 -18.95
N GLU A 10 34.83 -10.64 -18.52
CA GLU A 10 36.26 -10.94 -18.60
C GLU A 10 36.89 -11.18 -17.20
N ALA A 11 36.05 -11.25 -16.16
CA ALA A 11 36.53 -11.43 -14.79
C ALA A 11 36.90 -12.90 -14.52
N PRO A 12 37.94 -13.18 -13.68
CA PRO A 12 38.26 -14.54 -13.29
C PRO A 12 37.13 -15.17 -12.46
N ASP A 13 37.01 -16.51 -12.48
CA ASP A 13 35.96 -17.25 -11.77
C ASP A 13 35.85 -16.85 -10.28
N GLY A 14 36.97 -16.55 -9.61
CA GLY A 14 36.98 -16.09 -8.22
C GLY A 14 36.28 -14.73 -8.01
N ALA A 15 36.37 -13.80 -8.97
CA ALA A 15 35.67 -12.53 -8.91
C ALA A 15 34.16 -12.69 -9.18
N VAL A 16 33.79 -13.60 -10.09
CA VAL A 16 32.40 -13.97 -10.34
C VAL A 16 31.77 -14.64 -9.12
N GLN A 17 32.52 -15.53 -8.46
CA GLN A 17 32.10 -16.17 -7.21
C GLN A 17 31.91 -15.13 -6.09
N LEU A 18 32.88 -14.22 -5.89
CA LEU A 18 32.76 -13.15 -4.89
C LEU A 18 31.53 -12.27 -5.16
N ALA A 19 31.24 -11.93 -6.42
CA ALA A 19 30.03 -11.18 -6.76
C ALA A 19 28.75 -11.95 -6.41
N ALA A 20 28.73 -13.28 -6.57
CA ALA A 20 27.61 -14.12 -6.15
C ALA A 20 27.46 -14.19 -4.62
N GLU A 21 28.58 -14.26 -3.89
CA GLU A 21 28.62 -14.25 -2.41
C GLU A 21 28.14 -12.91 -1.85
N LEU A 22 28.53 -11.78 -2.46
CA LEU A 22 28.05 -10.45 -2.06
C LEU A 22 26.54 -10.28 -2.32
N LEU A 23 26.02 -10.84 -3.41
CA LEU A 23 24.59 -10.86 -3.68
C LEU A 23 23.82 -11.72 -2.66
N ALA A 24 24.39 -12.86 -2.28
CA ALA A 24 23.84 -13.70 -1.22
C ALA A 24 23.81 -12.94 0.12
N PHE A 25 24.93 -12.33 0.50
CA PHE A 25 25.09 -11.56 1.73
C PHE A 25 24.11 -10.38 1.81
N GLN A 26 23.93 -9.66 0.70
CA GLN A 26 22.96 -8.58 0.57
C GLN A 26 21.51 -9.02 0.76
N GLY A 27 21.15 -10.18 0.22
CA GLY A 27 19.77 -10.68 0.22
C GLY A 27 19.38 -11.39 1.51
N LEU A 28 20.34 -11.95 2.24
CA LEU A 28 20.13 -12.81 3.40
C LEU A 28 19.22 -12.19 4.49
N PRO A 29 19.39 -10.92 4.91
CA PRO A 29 18.56 -10.39 5.99
C PRO A 29 17.15 -9.92 5.54
N LEU A 30 16.85 -9.90 4.24
CA LEU A 30 15.65 -9.26 3.66
C LEU A 30 14.47 -10.23 3.53
N THR A 31 13.34 -9.97 4.22
CA THR A 31 12.10 -10.75 4.13
C THR A 31 11.29 -10.48 2.86
N ASN A 32 11.42 -9.28 2.27
CA ASN A 32 10.74 -8.89 1.04
C ASN A 32 11.41 -9.43 -0.24
N LEU A 33 12.58 -10.08 -0.11
CA LEU A 33 13.23 -10.80 -1.19
C LEU A 33 12.91 -12.30 -1.05
N ASN A 34 11.95 -12.81 -1.83
CA ASN A 34 11.60 -14.24 -1.82
C ASN A 34 12.87 -15.11 -1.93
N GLY A 35 13.07 -16.04 -0.99
CA GLY A 35 14.25 -16.91 -0.92
C GLY A 35 14.54 -17.67 -2.22
N ASN A 36 13.49 -18.06 -2.95
CA ASN A 36 13.64 -18.69 -4.26
C ASN A 36 14.23 -17.72 -5.30
N THR A 37 13.81 -16.45 -5.29
CA THR A 37 14.32 -15.41 -6.19
C THR A 37 15.78 -15.06 -5.87
N LEU A 38 16.18 -15.03 -4.60
CA LEU A 38 17.57 -14.81 -4.21
C LEU A 38 18.46 -15.96 -4.68
N LEU A 39 18.03 -17.20 -4.42
CA LEU A 39 18.75 -18.40 -4.84
C LEU A 39 18.90 -18.46 -6.37
N GLU A 40 17.86 -18.13 -7.12
CA GLU A 40 17.91 -18.04 -8.58
C GLU A 40 18.91 -16.99 -9.06
N ARG A 41 18.97 -15.82 -8.40
CA ARG A 41 19.92 -14.75 -8.75
C ARG A 41 21.36 -15.18 -8.50
N VAL A 42 21.64 -15.77 -7.33
CA VAL A 42 22.97 -16.28 -6.97
C VAL A 42 23.39 -17.37 -7.96
N ARG A 43 22.53 -18.37 -8.21
CA ARG A 43 22.79 -19.43 -9.20
C ARG A 43 23.01 -18.88 -10.61
N LYS A 44 22.29 -17.82 -10.99
CA LYS A 44 22.45 -17.16 -12.27
C LYS A 44 23.80 -16.45 -12.42
N VAL A 45 24.38 -15.91 -11.35
CA VAL A 45 25.74 -15.34 -11.40
C VAL A 45 26.78 -16.44 -11.42
N LEU A 46 26.62 -17.47 -10.60
CA LEU A 46 27.52 -18.64 -10.58
C LEU A 46 27.56 -19.37 -11.93
N SER A 47 26.47 -19.35 -12.71
CA SER A 47 26.45 -19.93 -14.06
C SER A 47 27.28 -19.16 -15.10
N TRP A 48 27.82 -17.98 -14.75
CA TRP A 48 28.74 -17.23 -15.61
C TRP A 48 30.20 -17.65 -15.41
N MET A 49 30.51 -18.49 -14.41
CA MET A 49 31.85 -19.04 -14.20
C MET A 49 32.20 -20.06 -15.28
N ASN A 50 33.49 -20.14 -15.63
CA ASN A 50 33.99 -21.20 -16.51
C ASN A 50 33.92 -22.57 -15.83
N ARG A 51 34.10 -22.61 -14.50
CA ARG A 51 33.93 -23.78 -13.64
C ARG A 51 32.81 -23.52 -12.63
N PRO A 52 31.55 -23.90 -12.93
CA PRO A 52 30.43 -23.64 -12.05
C PRO A 52 30.60 -24.32 -10.69
N VAL A 53 30.25 -23.62 -9.63
CA VAL A 53 30.14 -24.16 -8.26
C VAL A 53 28.68 -24.21 -7.83
N SER A 54 28.38 -25.12 -6.90
CA SER A 54 27.05 -25.26 -6.33
C SER A 54 26.91 -24.42 -5.06
N VAL A 55 25.69 -23.94 -4.79
CA VAL A 55 25.35 -23.29 -3.53
C VAL A 55 25.16 -24.40 -2.48
N PRO A 56 25.87 -24.37 -1.34
CA PRO A 56 25.68 -25.36 -0.27
C PRO A 56 24.25 -25.36 0.28
N ASP A 57 23.75 -26.52 0.69
CA ASP A 57 22.36 -26.68 1.15
C ASP A 57 22.02 -25.76 2.34
N HIS A 58 22.94 -25.60 3.28
CA HIS A 58 22.74 -24.70 4.43
C HIS A 58 22.62 -23.22 4.03
N VAL A 59 23.28 -22.79 2.94
CA VAL A 59 23.14 -21.43 2.40
C VAL A 59 21.79 -21.28 1.69
N ALA A 60 21.37 -22.31 0.93
CA ALA A 60 20.08 -22.31 0.27
C ALA A 60 18.92 -22.31 1.27
N GLU A 61 19.04 -23.05 2.38
CA GLU A 61 18.07 -23.06 3.48
C GLU A 61 18.01 -21.70 4.17
N ALA A 62 19.16 -21.06 4.43
CA ALA A 62 19.21 -19.75 5.05
C ALA A 62 18.47 -18.66 4.23
N PHE A 63 18.43 -18.77 2.89
CA PHE A 63 17.66 -17.85 2.05
C PHE A 63 16.14 -17.95 2.24
N SER A 64 15.63 -19.03 2.83
CA SER A 64 14.20 -19.17 3.13
C SER A 64 13.76 -18.36 4.35
N GLN A 65 14.70 -17.83 5.13
CA GLN A 65 14.44 -17.07 6.35
C GLN A 65 15.00 -15.65 6.21
N GLY A 66 14.12 -14.65 6.20
CA GLY A 66 14.49 -13.23 6.28
C GLY A 66 14.27 -12.68 7.69
N THR A 67 14.98 -11.62 8.07
CA THR A 67 14.86 -11.01 9.41
C THR A 67 14.06 -9.70 9.40
N TRP A 68 14.19 -8.86 8.37
CA TRP A 68 13.41 -7.61 8.26
C TRP A 68 12.99 -7.27 6.83
N ASN A 69 11.97 -6.42 6.70
CA ASN A 69 11.55 -5.88 5.40
C ASN A 69 12.49 -4.72 5.01
N GLY A 70 13.17 -4.83 3.86
CA GLY A 70 14.11 -3.81 3.37
C GLY A 70 13.45 -2.49 2.94
N GLY A 71 12.12 -2.41 2.94
CA GLY A 71 11.37 -1.30 2.34
C GLY A 71 11.42 -1.33 0.81
N THR A 72 10.67 -0.44 0.18
CA THR A 72 10.52 -0.40 -1.29
C THR A 72 11.80 0.09 -2.01
N GLY A 73 12.57 0.96 -1.35
CA GLY A 73 13.86 1.46 -1.85
C GLY A 73 14.98 0.42 -1.92
N ALA A 74 14.92 -0.67 -1.15
CA ALA A 74 15.98 -1.69 -1.17
C ALA A 74 16.13 -2.34 -2.55
N HIS A 75 15.04 -2.53 -3.29
CA HIS A 75 15.06 -3.21 -4.60
C HIS A 75 15.58 -2.33 -5.75
N THR A 76 15.38 -1.01 -5.68
CA THR A 76 15.81 -0.05 -6.71
C THR A 76 17.30 0.31 -6.60
N VAL A 77 17.87 0.21 -5.40
CA VAL A 77 19.29 0.51 -5.11
C VAL A 77 20.15 -0.73 -4.87
N LEU A 78 19.68 -1.95 -5.15
CA LEU A 78 20.47 -3.18 -4.91
C LEU A 78 21.85 -3.15 -5.58
N TRP A 79 21.94 -2.53 -6.76
CA TRP A 79 23.20 -2.37 -7.47
C TRP A 79 24.18 -1.44 -6.73
N ARG A 80 23.66 -0.45 -6.01
CA ARG A 80 24.45 0.50 -5.21
C ARG A 80 24.97 -0.18 -3.95
N TRP A 81 24.16 -0.98 -3.27
CA TRP A 81 24.64 -1.83 -2.17
C TRP A 81 25.81 -2.73 -2.57
N LEU A 82 25.73 -3.35 -3.76
CA LEU A 82 26.83 -4.17 -4.27
C LEU A 82 28.08 -3.31 -4.52
N SER A 83 27.93 -2.10 -5.05
CA SER A 83 29.04 -1.15 -5.25
C SER A 83 29.67 -0.72 -3.93
N ASP A 84 28.85 -0.21 -3.00
CA ASP A 84 29.26 0.26 -1.68
C ASP A 84 29.93 -0.86 -0.86
N ALA A 85 29.40 -2.09 -0.93
CA ALA A 85 30.00 -3.26 -0.28
C ALA A 85 31.37 -3.61 -0.86
N VAL A 86 31.55 -3.53 -2.19
CA VAL A 86 32.85 -3.74 -2.81
C VAL A 86 33.84 -2.66 -2.40
N GLU A 87 33.44 -1.38 -2.44
CA GLU A 87 34.30 -0.26 -2.03
C GLU A 87 34.69 -0.34 -0.55
N MET A 88 33.75 -0.71 0.31
CA MET A 88 34.00 -0.94 1.73
C MET A 88 34.93 -2.13 1.97
N LEU A 89 34.73 -3.25 1.27
CA LEU A 89 35.63 -4.41 1.41
C LEU A 89 37.04 -4.10 0.92
N CYS A 90 37.20 -3.34 -0.17
CA CYS A 90 38.51 -2.90 -0.64
C CYS A 90 39.27 -2.13 0.45
N LYS A 91 38.62 -1.14 1.08
CA LYS A 91 39.20 -0.37 2.19
C LYS A 91 39.43 -1.22 3.45
N TRP A 92 38.48 -2.08 3.80
CA TRP A 92 38.59 -3.01 4.93
C TRP A 92 39.82 -3.92 4.82
N PHE A 93 40.16 -4.36 3.60
CA PHE A 93 41.33 -5.20 3.37
C PHE A 93 42.66 -4.45 3.33
N GLU A 94 42.67 -3.11 3.30
CA GLU A 94 43.87 -2.27 3.50
C GLU A 94 44.34 -2.30 4.97
N ASN A 95 43.42 -2.52 5.92
CA ASN A 95 43.75 -2.68 7.34
C ASN A 95 44.59 -3.95 7.61
N SER A 96 45.36 -3.97 8.70
CA SER A 96 46.07 -5.18 9.13
C SER A 96 45.10 -6.26 9.62
N ALA A 97 45.55 -7.53 9.64
CA ALA A 97 44.73 -8.62 10.19
C ALA A 97 44.36 -8.40 11.67
N GLU A 98 45.25 -7.75 12.43
CA GLU A 98 45.02 -7.40 13.84
C GLU A 98 43.96 -6.30 13.98
N GLN A 99 44.00 -5.28 13.13
CA GLN A 99 42.99 -4.21 13.11
C GLN A 99 41.60 -4.75 12.74
N ARG A 100 41.53 -5.57 11.69
CA ARG A 100 40.28 -6.24 11.31
C ARG A 100 39.74 -7.14 12.41
N GLY A 101 40.61 -7.91 13.05
CA GLY A 101 40.26 -8.75 14.20
C GLY A 101 39.70 -7.91 15.34
N ALA A 102 40.38 -6.82 15.71
CA ALA A 102 39.94 -5.94 16.80
C ALA A 102 38.55 -5.31 16.57
N ALA A 103 38.26 -4.88 15.34
CA ALA A 103 36.94 -4.33 14.99
C ALA A 103 35.81 -5.37 15.12
N LEU A 104 36.08 -6.64 14.80
CA LEU A 104 35.09 -7.73 14.93
C LEU A 104 35.00 -8.35 16.34
N MET A 105 35.77 -7.85 17.32
CA MET A 105 35.72 -8.36 18.70
C MET A 105 34.62 -7.73 19.55
N ARG A 106 34.14 -6.53 19.20
CA ARG A 106 33.14 -5.80 19.99
C ARG A 106 32.14 -5.06 19.07
N PRO A 107 30.84 -5.05 19.40
CA PRO A 107 29.84 -4.34 18.60
C PRO A 107 30.19 -2.87 18.33
N SER A 108 30.61 -2.13 19.35
CA SER A 108 30.96 -0.70 19.20
C SER A 108 32.20 -0.46 18.32
N ALA A 109 33.18 -1.37 18.34
CA ALA A 109 34.35 -1.25 17.46
C ALA A 109 33.98 -1.49 16.00
N TRP A 110 33.04 -2.42 15.74
CA TRP A 110 32.49 -2.65 14.41
C TRP A 110 31.62 -1.49 13.92
N GLU A 111 30.85 -0.88 14.82
CA GLU A 111 30.05 0.29 14.49
C GLU A 111 30.92 1.48 14.06
N ILE A 112 31.99 1.77 14.81
CA ILE A 112 32.97 2.81 14.47
C ILE A 112 33.66 2.53 13.13
N GLU A 113 34.02 1.27 12.87
CA GLU A 113 34.61 0.88 11.58
C GLU A 113 33.65 1.19 10.42
N LEU A 114 32.39 0.79 10.54
CA LEU A 114 31.40 1.03 9.49
C LEU A 114 31.09 2.53 9.33
N ASP A 115 31.12 3.31 10.41
CA ASP A 115 30.94 4.77 10.36
C ASP A 115 32.08 5.50 9.64
N SER A 116 33.26 4.90 9.55
CA SER A 116 34.36 5.46 8.76
C SER A 116 34.16 5.31 7.25
N HIS A 117 33.14 4.56 6.81
CA HIS A 117 32.82 4.30 5.41
C HIS A 117 31.57 5.05 4.95
N ASP A 118 31.65 5.70 3.80
CA ASP A 118 30.49 6.31 3.13
C ASP A 118 29.68 5.23 2.40
N ILE A 119 28.87 4.50 3.15
CA ILE A 119 27.99 3.44 2.64
C ILE A 119 26.52 3.77 2.93
N MET A 120 25.62 3.24 2.12
CA MET A 120 24.18 3.42 2.35
C MET A 120 23.76 3.02 3.79
N PRO A 121 22.92 3.82 4.48
CA PRO A 121 22.48 3.53 5.85
C PRO A 121 21.83 2.14 6.04
N SER A 122 21.14 1.66 5.01
CA SER A 122 20.49 0.36 5.02
C SER A 122 21.47 -0.80 4.85
N LEU A 123 22.54 -0.63 4.06
CA LEU A 123 23.67 -1.56 3.99
C LEU A 123 24.45 -1.57 5.32
N ARG A 124 24.72 -0.39 5.90
CA ARG A 124 25.35 -0.27 7.23
C ARG A 124 24.59 -1.06 8.29
N THR A 125 23.26 -0.88 8.36
CA THR A 125 22.43 -1.58 9.34
C THR A 125 22.45 -3.10 9.12
N ALA A 126 22.47 -3.56 7.87
CA ALA A 126 22.61 -4.97 7.55
C ALA A 126 23.95 -5.54 8.02
N LEU A 127 25.06 -4.84 7.76
CA LEU A 127 26.41 -5.24 8.16
C LEU A 127 26.57 -5.29 9.69
N LEU A 128 25.96 -4.34 10.41
CA LEU A 128 25.95 -4.35 11.88
C LEU A 128 25.25 -5.59 12.41
N TYR A 129 24.02 -5.83 11.96
CA TYR A 129 23.23 -6.97 12.40
C TYR A 129 23.89 -8.31 12.07
N LEU A 130 24.42 -8.49 10.85
CA LEU A 130 25.04 -9.75 10.46
C LEU A 130 26.30 -10.07 11.29
N ALA A 131 27.04 -9.05 11.74
CA ALA A 131 28.20 -9.25 12.59
C ALA A 131 27.82 -9.52 14.06
N PHE A 132 26.81 -8.83 14.60
CA PHE A 132 26.36 -9.00 15.99
C PHE A 132 24.83 -9.01 16.10
N PRO A 133 24.16 -10.10 15.70
CA PRO A 133 22.68 -10.16 15.59
C PRO A 133 21.97 -10.13 16.95
N THR A 134 22.70 -10.39 18.03
CA THR A 134 22.19 -10.30 19.41
C THR A 134 22.28 -8.90 19.98
N HIS A 135 23.14 -8.04 19.41
CA HIS A 135 23.38 -6.67 19.90
C HIS A 135 22.62 -5.65 19.06
N PHE A 136 22.82 -5.68 17.75
CA PHE A 136 22.12 -4.79 16.83
C PHE A 136 20.75 -5.37 16.49
N LEU A 137 19.70 -4.58 16.70
CA LEU A 137 18.33 -5.00 16.43
C LEU A 137 17.97 -4.80 14.95
N PRO A 138 16.99 -5.57 14.42
CA PRO A 138 16.55 -5.48 13.03
C PRO A 138 15.66 -4.26 12.76
N ILE A 139 16.12 -3.06 13.14
CA ILE A 139 15.41 -1.78 13.01
C ILE A 139 16.20 -0.90 12.03
N LEU A 140 15.71 -0.73 10.80
CA LEU A 140 16.42 0.01 9.75
C LEU A 140 16.35 1.53 9.89
N ASN A 141 15.26 2.06 10.43
CA ASN A 141 15.00 3.48 10.47
C ASN A 141 15.58 4.11 11.75
N ILE A 142 16.56 5.01 11.59
CA ILE A 142 17.22 5.69 12.70
C ILE A 142 16.26 6.55 13.55
N ALA A 143 15.21 7.12 12.94
CA ALA A 143 14.18 7.86 13.67
C ALA A 143 13.35 6.92 14.55
N GLN A 144 13.04 5.71 14.06
CA GLN A 144 12.36 4.69 14.86
C GLN A 144 13.24 4.20 16.01
N LYS A 145 14.54 3.97 15.77
CA LYS A 145 15.50 3.68 16.85
C LYS A 145 15.47 4.76 17.94
N LYS A 146 15.46 6.03 17.56
CA LYS A 146 15.39 7.17 18.50
C LYS A 146 14.08 7.19 19.28
N ALA A 147 12.96 6.94 18.62
CA ALA A 147 11.64 6.90 19.24
C ALA A 147 11.51 5.74 20.24
N ILE A 148 11.94 4.53 19.86
CA ILE A 148 12.00 3.37 20.76
C ILE A 148 12.88 3.68 21.96
N ARG A 149 14.08 4.20 21.74
CA ARG A 149 14.97 4.59 22.84
C ARG A 149 14.28 5.58 23.78
N ALA A 150 13.67 6.64 23.24
CA ALA A 150 13.01 7.66 24.05
C ALA A 150 11.84 7.08 24.88
N ALA A 151 11.04 6.19 24.30
CA ALA A 151 9.88 5.61 24.98
C ALA A 151 10.25 4.67 26.12
N PHE A 152 11.37 3.95 26.00
CA PHE A 152 11.72 2.87 26.95
C PHE A 152 12.99 3.14 27.77
N LEU A 153 13.67 4.28 27.60
CA LEU A 153 14.82 4.61 28.43
C LEU A 153 14.38 4.77 29.90
N ALA A 154 15.14 4.19 30.83
CA ALA A 154 14.80 4.24 32.25
C ALA A 154 14.80 5.70 32.76
N PRO A 155 13.83 6.12 33.58
CA PRO A 155 13.81 7.46 34.17
C PRO A 155 15.13 7.77 34.89
N GLY A 156 15.73 8.93 34.60
CA GLY A 156 16.98 9.38 35.20
C GLY A 156 18.27 8.79 34.61
N ARG A 157 18.19 7.91 33.60
CA ARG A 157 19.36 7.43 32.86
C ARG A 157 19.59 8.33 31.63
N PRO A 158 20.76 8.97 31.47
CA PRO A 158 21.07 9.71 30.25
C PRO A 158 21.27 8.73 29.06
N PRO A 159 20.86 9.11 27.83
CA PRO A 159 21.14 8.33 26.64
C PRO A 159 22.65 8.24 26.41
N SER A 160 23.13 7.08 25.97
CA SER A 160 24.53 6.95 25.59
C SER A 160 24.80 7.53 24.20
N GLU A 161 26.09 7.63 23.87
CA GLU A 161 26.56 8.03 22.55
C GLU A 161 26.12 7.04 21.47
N PHE A 162 26.05 5.74 21.80
CA PHE A 162 25.68 4.66 20.89
C PHE A 162 24.23 4.25 21.08
N ILE A 163 23.37 4.65 20.14
CA ILE A 163 21.93 4.36 20.21
C ILE A 163 21.62 2.86 20.27
N ASP A 164 22.40 2.03 19.58
CA ASP A 164 22.21 0.59 19.55
C ASP A 164 22.60 -0.09 20.88
N ASP A 165 23.56 0.47 21.63
CA ASP A 165 23.87 0.02 22.99
C ASP A 165 22.68 0.29 23.93
N ASP A 166 22.06 1.46 23.83
CA ASP A 166 20.86 1.78 24.61
C ASP A 166 19.73 0.83 24.27
N LEU A 167 19.48 0.56 22.97
CA LEU A 167 18.43 -0.34 22.52
C LEU A 167 18.67 -1.79 22.95
N PHE A 168 19.91 -2.28 22.92
CA PHE A 168 20.26 -3.59 23.44
C PHE A 168 19.91 -3.70 24.93
N GLN A 169 20.36 -2.73 25.73
CA GLN A 169 20.10 -2.73 27.19
C GLN A 169 18.61 -2.61 27.51
N ILE A 170 17.88 -1.78 26.77
CA ILE A 170 16.41 -1.67 26.88
C ILE A 170 15.77 -3.02 26.59
N THR A 171 16.18 -3.68 25.49
CA THR A 171 15.59 -4.95 25.05
C THR A 171 15.83 -6.06 26.07
N VAL A 172 17.05 -6.18 26.59
CA VAL A 172 17.38 -7.15 27.64
C VAL A 172 16.53 -6.93 28.89
N ARG A 173 16.36 -5.67 29.31
CA ARG A 173 15.51 -5.32 30.46
C ARG A 173 14.05 -5.71 30.21
N LEU A 174 13.48 -5.28 29.08
CA LEU A 174 12.09 -5.56 28.71
C LEU A 174 11.82 -7.06 28.55
N GLN A 175 12.77 -7.83 28.01
CA GLN A 175 12.66 -9.29 27.93
C GLN A 175 12.66 -9.94 29.31
N HIS A 176 13.50 -9.46 30.24
CA HIS A 176 13.53 -9.94 31.61
C HIS A 176 12.25 -9.59 32.38
N GLU A 177 11.70 -8.39 32.18
CA GLU A 177 10.45 -7.92 32.82
C GLU A 177 9.21 -8.65 32.28
N SER A 178 9.14 -8.89 30.96
CA SER A 178 7.97 -9.51 30.31
C SER A 178 8.02 -11.04 30.23
N GLY A 179 9.20 -11.66 30.35
CA GLY A 179 9.38 -13.10 30.18
C GLY A 179 9.14 -13.60 28.75
N GLN A 180 9.10 -12.71 27.75
CA GLN A 180 8.85 -13.00 26.34
C GLN A 180 9.86 -12.26 25.44
N PRO A 181 10.09 -12.71 24.19
CA PRO A 181 10.81 -11.94 23.21
C PRO A 181 10.13 -10.59 22.94
N VAL A 182 10.93 -9.52 22.82
CA VAL A 182 10.43 -8.18 22.51
C VAL A 182 10.39 -7.99 21.00
N ASP A 183 9.19 -7.75 20.47
CA ASP A 183 8.98 -7.27 19.10
C ASP A 183 8.40 -5.86 19.16
N TYR A 184 9.23 -4.85 18.89
CA TYR A 184 8.84 -3.45 18.92
C TYR A 184 7.74 -3.13 17.89
N TYR A 185 7.52 -3.92 16.85
CA TYR A 185 6.50 -3.66 15.84
C TYR A 185 5.16 -4.34 16.14
N ARG A 186 5.04 -5.05 17.26
CA ARG A 186 3.79 -5.67 17.72
C ARG A 186 3.31 -5.11 19.06
N PRO A 187 2.00 -5.17 19.34
CA PRO A 187 1.49 -4.88 20.66
C PRO A 187 2.11 -5.80 21.71
N PRO A 188 2.35 -5.31 22.95
CA PRO A 188 2.02 -3.97 23.45
C PRO A 188 3.09 -2.91 23.16
N PHE A 189 4.26 -3.28 22.62
CA PHE A 189 5.40 -2.38 22.50
C PHE A 189 5.18 -1.32 21.42
N VAL A 190 4.61 -1.72 20.27
CA VAL A 190 4.37 -0.82 19.15
C VAL A 190 3.53 0.38 19.58
N ASP A 191 2.53 0.20 20.41
CA ASP A 191 1.63 1.28 20.85
C ASP A 191 2.33 2.30 21.78
N GLN A 192 3.45 1.91 22.40
CA GLN A 192 4.18 2.70 23.39
C GLN A 192 5.25 3.60 22.79
N TRP A 193 5.84 3.26 21.64
CA TRP A 193 6.84 4.11 20.97
C TRP A 193 6.39 4.56 19.58
N ARG A 194 5.54 3.78 18.91
CA ARG A 194 4.82 4.17 17.70
C ARG A 194 3.59 4.95 18.11
N HIS A 195 3.81 5.94 18.97
CA HIS A 195 2.94 7.10 19.00
C HIS A 195 2.82 7.52 17.55
N THR A 196 1.65 7.33 16.94
CA THR A 196 1.28 7.96 15.67
C THR A 196 1.29 9.48 15.88
N ALA A 197 2.47 10.06 16.02
CA ALA A 197 2.76 11.30 15.34
C ALA A 197 2.68 10.95 13.85
N PRO A 198 1.90 11.69 13.06
CA PRO A 198 1.98 11.62 11.62
C PRO A 198 3.46 11.73 11.19
N PRO A 199 3.86 11.07 10.09
CA PRO A 199 5.25 11.01 9.62
C PRO A 199 5.97 12.36 9.52
N ASP A 200 5.21 13.45 9.46
CA ASP A 200 5.65 14.81 9.21
C ASP A 200 5.94 15.63 10.49
N GLY A 201 5.75 15.06 11.68
CA GLY A 201 5.93 15.78 12.96
C GLY A 201 4.78 16.73 13.31
N THR A 202 3.60 16.56 12.71
CA THR A 202 2.38 17.28 13.08
C THR A 202 1.84 16.75 14.42
N GLY A 203 1.28 17.62 15.27
CA GLY A 203 0.65 17.18 16.53
C GLY A 203 -0.65 16.40 16.27
N ARG A 204 -1.28 15.86 17.32
CA ARG A 204 -2.61 15.23 17.19
C ARG A 204 -3.71 16.25 17.44
N ALA A 205 -4.90 15.96 16.92
CA ALA A 205 -6.08 16.76 17.18
C ALA A 205 -7.26 15.88 17.57
N TRP A 206 -8.08 16.38 18.49
CA TRP A 206 -9.20 15.65 19.06
C TRP A 206 -10.43 16.52 19.10
N LEU A 207 -11.60 15.96 18.80
CA LEU A 207 -12.89 16.58 19.08
C LEU A 207 -13.43 16.02 20.38
N VAL A 208 -13.73 16.88 21.34
CA VAL A 208 -14.35 16.51 22.61
C VAL A 208 -15.70 17.20 22.73
N ARG A 209 -16.75 16.43 22.95
CA ARG A 209 -18.13 16.92 23.10
C ARG A 209 -18.71 16.51 24.45
N PRO A 210 -19.59 17.30 25.06
CA PRO A 210 -20.28 16.88 26.27
C PRO A 210 -21.36 15.84 25.94
N ARG A 211 -21.38 14.69 26.64
CA ARG A 211 -22.52 13.74 26.60
C ARG A 211 -23.74 14.28 27.34
N GLN A 212 -23.51 15.03 28.42
CA GLN A 212 -24.51 15.62 29.31
C GLN A 212 -24.07 17.05 29.66
N GLY A 213 -25.02 17.95 29.95
CA GLY A 213 -24.74 19.37 30.27
C GLY A 213 -24.86 20.34 29.09
N GLY A 214 -24.80 19.85 27.84
CA GLY A 214 -25.07 20.66 26.65
C GLY A 214 -24.12 21.85 26.46
N PRO A 215 -24.56 22.93 25.77
CA PRO A 215 -23.75 24.13 25.53
C PRO A 215 -23.16 24.77 26.81
N GLY A 216 -23.91 24.75 27.92
CA GLY A 216 -23.48 25.33 29.19
C GLY A 216 -22.22 24.68 29.77
N LEU A 217 -22.07 23.35 29.63
CA LEU A 217 -20.85 22.67 30.08
C LEU A 217 -19.63 23.08 29.25
N VAL A 218 -19.81 23.40 27.96
CA VAL A 218 -18.71 23.87 27.13
C VAL A 218 -18.31 25.30 27.48
N GLU A 219 -19.24 26.14 27.92
CA GLU A 219 -18.90 27.46 28.48
C GLU A 219 -18.09 27.33 29.78
N GLU A 220 -18.47 26.38 30.65
CA GLU A 220 -17.70 26.06 31.87
C GLU A 220 -16.30 25.53 31.54
N TRP A 221 -16.17 24.64 30.56
CA TRP A 221 -14.88 24.14 30.04
C TRP A 221 -13.97 25.29 29.59
N ARG A 222 -14.54 26.27 28.88
CA ARG A 222 -13.80 27.42 28.37
C ARG A 222 -13.40 28.38 29.48
N ALA A 223 -14.30 28.69 30.40
CA ALA A 223 -14.02 29.57 31.53
C ALA A 223 -13.04 28.94 32.54
N GLY A 224 -13.10 27.62 32.72
CA GLY A 224 -12.27 26.86 33.65
C GLY A 224 -11.01 26.24 33.06
N SER A 225 -10.72 26.45 31.76
CA SER A 225 -9.55 25.90 31.07
C SER A 225 -9.42 24.37 31.17
N PHE A 226 -10.50 23.64 30.86
CA PHE A 226 -10.50 22.18 30.84
C PHE A 226 -11.47 21.60 29.80
N VAL A 227 -11.38 20.29 29.57
CA VAL A 227 -12.44 19.46 28.96
C VAL A 227 -12.72 18.27 29.86
N SER A 228 -13.93 17.69 29.78
CA SER A 228 -14.26 16.52 30.59
C SER A 228 -15.09 15.47 29.88
N LEU A 229 -15.05 14.24 30.41
CA LEU A 229 -15.89 13.12 30.02
C LEU A 229 -16.64 12.59 31.24
N ALA A 230 -17.93 12.30 31.08
CA ALA A 230 -18.70 11.66 32.15
C ALA A 230 -18.17 10.24 32.40
N ALA A 231 -17.74 9.99 33.63
CA ALA A 231 -17.04 8.77 34.04
C ALA A 231 -17.64 8.17 35.33
N THR A 232 -18.92 8.42 35.60
CA THR A 232 -19.65 8.08 36.84
C THR A 232 -19.56 6.62 37.29
N HIS A 233 -19.35 5.70 36.34
CA HIS A 233 -19.22 4.27 36.64
C HIS A 233 -17.87 3.70 36.19
N LEU A 234 -16.96 4.54 35.71
CA LEU A 234 -15.62 4.10 35.36
C LEU A 234 -14.87 3.82 36.67
N GLY A 235 -14.38 2.59 36.84
CA GLY A 235 -13.58 2.22 38.01
C GLY A 235 -12.21 2.89 38.03
N ASP A 236 -11.30 2.39 38.87
CA ASP A 236 -9.95 2.92 39.00
C ASP A 236 -9.10 2.59 37.75
N VAL A 237 -9.05 3.54 36.81
CA VAL A 237 -8.25 3.43 35.59
C VAL A 237 -7.29 4.62 35.53
N THR A 238 -5.98 4.38 35.58
CA THR A 238 -5.00 5.47 35.62
C THR A 238 -4.66 6.00 34.23
N SER A 239 -4.05 7.19 34.17
CA SER A 239 -3.43 7.71 32.95
C SER A 239 -2.49 6.67 32.33
N GLY A 240 -2.54 6.49 31.00
CA GLY A 240 -1.72 5.51 30.29
C GLY A 240 -2.17 4.05 30.40
N SER A 241 -3.34 3.77 30.99
CA SER A 241 -3.90 2.40 31.03
C SER A 241 -4.06 1.81 29.62
N SER A 242 -3.73 0.54 29.50
CA SER A 242 -3.84 -0.20 28.25
C SER A 242 -5.31 -0.41 27.82
N LEU A 243 -5.53 -0.61 26.52
CA LEU A 243 -6.87 -0.88 25.99
C LEU A 243 -7.60 -2.06 26.69
N PRO A 244 -6.93 -3.19 27.05
CA PRO A 244 -7.56 -4.25 27.84
C PRO A 244 -8.00 -3.83 29.24
N GLU A 245 -7.21 -2.99 29.93
CA GLU A 245 -7.56 -2.49 31.28
C GLU A 245 -8.77 -1.56 31.23
N VAL A 246 -8.79 -0.64 30.26
CA VAL A 246 -9.95 0.23 30.01
C VAL A 246 -11.18 -0.61 29.66
N ARG A 247 -11.03 -1.65 28.84
CA ARG A 247 -12.13 -2.57 28.49
C ARG A 247 -12.71 -3.26 29.72
N ALA A 248 -11.85 -3.82 30.57
CA ALA A 248 -12.29 -4.48 31.79
C ALA A 248 -13.05 -3.52 32.72
N ALA A 249 -12.58 -2.29 32.88
CA ALA A 249 -13.23 -1.28 33.70
C ALA A 249 -14.61 -0.86 33.15
N VAL A 250 -14.72 -0.66 31.83
CA VAL A 250 -16.00 -0.32 31.19
C VAL A 250 -17.00 -1.48 31.28
N GLU A 251 -16.54 -2.72 31.07
CA GLU A 251 -17.39 -3.90 31.20
C GLU A 251 -17.92 -4.10 32.63
N ALA A 252 -17.10 -3.79 33.64
CA ALA A 252 -17.50 -3.87 35.03
C ALA A 252 -18.46 -2.74 35.45
N GLY A 253 -18.20 -1.51 35.02
CA GLY A 253 -18.92 -0.31 35.44
C GLY A 253 -20.22 -0.01 34.69
N TYR A 254 -20.26 -0.31 33.39
CA TYR A 254 -21.37 0.07 32.51
C TYR A 254 -22.24 -1.10 32.08
N GLN A 255 -22.53 -2.01 33.01
CA GLN A 255 -23.31 -3.24 32.74
C GLN A 255 -24.75 -2.96 32.25
N HIS A 256 -25.28 -1.78 32.54
CA HIS A 256 -26.60 -1.35 32.09
C HIS A 256 -26.65 -0.97 30.59
N LEU A 257 -25.50 -0.83 29.93
CA LEU A 257 -25.39 -0.50 28.51
C LEU A 257 -25.23 -1.75 27.63
N ASP A 258 -25.68 -1.64 26.39
CA ASP A 258 -25.47 -2.70 25.42
C ASP A 258 -23.98 -2.85 25.03
N TYR A 259 -23.67 -3.93 24.30
CA TYR A 259 -22.29 -4.23 23.90
C TYR A 259 -21.68 -3.14 23.00
N ALA A 260 -22.45 -2.58 22.07
CA ALA A 260 -21.95 -1.57 21.13
C ALA A 260 -21.65 -0.25 21.84
N GLN A 261 -22.52 0.16 22.76
CA GLN A 261 -22.33 1.34 23.62
C GLN A 261 -21.11 1.20 24.53
N ARG A 262 -20.90 0.00 25.11
CA ARG A 262 -19.69 -0.29 25.90
C ARG A 262 -18.43 -0.26 25.03
N ALA A 263 -18.45 -0.85 23.85
CA ALA A 263 -17.30 -0.81 22.93
C ALA A 263 -16.94 0.64 22.53
N ALA A 264 -17.93 1.51 22.30
CA ALA A 264 -17.70 2.92 22.04
C ALA A 264 -17.06 3.63 23.24
N LEU A 265 -17.56 3.39 24.46
CA LEU A 265 -16.97 3.92 25.70
C LEU A 265 -15.52 3.49 25.91
N VAL A 266 -15.19 2.23 25.61
CA VAL A 266 -13.81 1.74 25.69
C VAL A 266 -12.88 2.55 24.80
N ASN A 267 -13.28 2.81 23.56
CA ASN A 267 -12.47 3.60 22.63
C ASN A 267 -12.34 5.06 23.08
N GLU A 268 -13.43 5.66 23.57
CA GLU A 268 -13.42 7.04 24.06
C GLU A 268 -12.53 7.22 25.30
N PHE A 269 -12.69 6.37 26.32
CA PHE A 269 -11.87 6.43 27.52
C PHE A 269 -10.41 6.12 27.24
N HIS A 270 -10.12 5.13 26.37
CA HIS A 270 -8.75 4.83 26.00
C HIS A 270 -8.11 5.98 25.22
N ALA A 271 -8.86 6.63 24.31
CA ALA A 271 -8.38 7.82 23.62
C ALA A 271 -8.06 8.95 24.61
N PHE A 272 -8.96 9.23 25.55
CA PHE A 272 -8.81 10.29 26.53
C PHE A 272 -7.75 10.00 27.59
N LEU A 273 -7.58 8.77 28.04
CA LEU A 273 -6.63 8.41 29.10
C LEU A 273 -5.21 8.17 28.57
N SER A 274 -5.09 7.61 27.36
CA SER A 274 -3.84 7.00 26.91
C SER A 274 -3.35 7.47 25.54
N ARG A 275 -4.22 8.07 24.70
CA ARG A 275 -3.81 8.58 23.37
C ARG A 275 -3.65 10.10 23.32
N MET A 276 -4.45 10.84 24.08
CA MET A 276 -4.40 12.30 24.15
C MET A 276 -3.23 12.75 25.03
N ASN A 277 -2.35 13.59 24.50
CA ASN A 277 -1.13 14.07 25.17
C ASN A 277 -1.15 15.58 25.39
N SER A 278 -0.21 16.07 26.21
CA SER A 278 0.08 17.51 26.26
C SER A 278 0.54 17.98 24.88
N GLU A 279 0.21 19.22 24.52
CA GLU A 279 0.43 19.84 23.21
C GLU A 279 -0.49 19.34 22.08
N ASP A 280 -1.34 18.35 22.33
CA ASP A 280 -2.38 17.98 21.38
C ASP A 280 -3.43 19.10 21.27
N ILE A 281 -3.99 19.25 20.07
CA ILE A 281 -5.10 20.16 19.85
C ILE A 281 -6.39 19.49 20.30
N VAL A 282 -7.23 20.25 20.99
CA VAL A 282 -8.60 19.86 21.29
C VAL A 282 -9.58 20.85 20.66
N ALA A 283 -10.66 20.33 20.10
CA ALA A 283 -11.73 21.10 19.51
C ALA A 283 -13.06 20.74 20.14
N THR A 284 -13.99 21.69 20.17
CA THR A 284 -15.38 21.50 20.58
C THR A 284 -16.29 22.41 19.77
N VAL A 285 -17.56 22.06 19.65
CA VAL A 285 -18.54 22.80 18.84
C VAL A 285 -19.69 23.25 19.73
N VAL A 286 -20.01 24.54 19.67
CA VAL A 286 -21.13 25.16 20.39
C VAL A 286 -21.81 26.16 19.45
N ASP A 287 -23.14 26.12 19.36
CA ASP A 287 -23.94 27.05 18.56
C ASP A 287 -23.42 27.24 17.12
N ASP A 288 -23.08 26.13 16.44
CA ASP A 288 -22.52 26.09 15.08
C ASP A 288 -21.15 26.77 14.92
N HIS A 289 -20.44 26.97 16.03
CA HIS A 289 -19.10 27.55 16.06
C HIS A 289 -18.08 26.59 16.66
N LEU A 290 -16.94 26.48 15.98
CA LEU A 290 -15.80 25.67 16.38
C LEU A 290 -14.90 26.47 17.33
N HIS A 291 -14.63 25.88 18.50
CA HIS A 291 -13.65 26.34 19.47
C HIS A 291 -12.47 25.39 19.49
N VAL A 292 -11.25 25.94 19.56
CA VAL A 292 -10.01 25.17 19.54
C VAL A 292 -9.13 25.57 20.71
N GLY A 293 -8.45 24.60 21.31
CA GLY A 293 -7.52 24.77 22.42
C GLY A 293 -6.36 23.78 22.35
N THR A 294 -5.46 23.87 23.32
CA THR A 294 -4.29 22.99 23.46
C THR A 294 -4.39 22.27 24.78
N VAL A 295 -4.21 20.95 24.79
CA VAL A 295 -4.15 20.17 26.03
C VAL A 295 -2.83 20.50 26.74
N THR A 296 -2.89 20.87 28.02
CA THR A 296 -1.72 21.34 28.78
C THR A 296 -1.25 20.35 29.86
N GLY A 297 -1.92 19.20 29.99
CA GLY A 297 -1.62 18.25 31.04
C GLY A 297 -2.31 16.90 30.88
N GLY A 298 -2.01 16.02 31.83
CA GLY A 298 -2.58 14.67 31.90
C GLY A 298 -4.04 14.65 32.35
N PRO A 299 -4.69 13.47 32.30
CA PRO A 299 -6.06 13.31 32.76
C PRO A 299 -6.13 13.32 34.30
N GLU A 300 -7.12 14.02 34.84
CA GLU A 300 -7.43 14.10 36.27
C GLU A 300 -8.77 13.41 36.54
N HIS A 301 -8.87 12.72 37.68
CA HIS A 301 -10.09 12.06 38.10
C HIS A 301 -10.91 12.99 39.00
N LEU A 302 -12.11 13.33 38.54
CA LEU A 302 -13.15 13.95 39.34
C LEU A 302 -14.16 12.87 39.78
N PRO A 303 -14.97 13.12 40.82
CA PRO A 303 -15.89 12.12 41.37
C PRO A 303 -16.81 11.44 40.35
N ASP A 304 -17.27 12.20 39.34
CA ASP A 304 -18.19 11.70 38.30
C ASP A 304 -17.66 11.90 36.87
N ALA A 305 -16.39 12.31 36.71
CA ALA A 305 -15.84 12.69 35.42
C ALA A 305 -14.32 12.51 35.32
N LEU A 306 -13.83 12.36 34.10
CA LEU A 306 -12.42 12.55 33.78
C LEU A 306 -12.25 13.95 33.20
N SER A 307 -11.32 14.75 33.73
CA SER A 307 -10.99 16.06 33.18
C SER A 307 -9.59 16.09 32.60
N ARG A 308 -9.34 17.02 31.68
CA ARG A 308 -8.01 17.39 31.21
C ARG A 308 -7.89 18.90 31.14
N PRO A 309 -6.77 19.49 31.60
CA PRO A 309 -6.56 20.92 31.48
C PRO A 309 -6.30 21.28 30.01
N VAL A 310 -6.87 22.41 29.59
CA VAL A 310 -6.85 22.91 28.21
C VAL A 310 -6.65 24.42 28.24
N ASP A 311 -5.67 24.89 27.47
CA ASP A 311 -5.52 26.30 27.15
C ASP A 311 -6.32 26.61 25.87
N TRP A 312 -7.48 27.23 26.05
CA TRP A 312 -8.38 27.57 24.94
C TRP A 312 -7.87 28.79 24.17
N SER A 313 -7.94 28.74 22.85
CA SER A 313 -7.54 29.86 22.01
C SER A 313 -8.42 31.10 22.28
N THR A 314 -7.77 32.26 22.28
CA THR A 314 -8.43 33.58 22.32
C THR A 314 -8.90 34.04 20.93
N ALA A 315 -8.61 33.28 19.88
CA ALA A 315 -9.09 33.53 18.53
C ALA A 315 -10.63 33.50 18.48
N PRO A 316 -11.26 34.31 17.61
CA PRO A 316 -12.71 34.25 17.42
C PRO A 316 -13.10 32.85 16.90
N PRO A 317 -14.19 32.27 17.42
CA PRO A 317 -14.58 30.92 17.03
C PRO A 317 -15.08 30.90 15.58
N ALA A 318 -14.75 29.84 14.85
CA ALA A 318 -15.01 29.76 13.42
C ALA A 318 -16.38 29.11 13.16
N PRO A 319 -17.29 29.75 12.40
CA PRO A 319 -18.57 29.14 12.07
C PRO A 319 -18.34 27.91 11.17
N ILE A 320 -19.04 26.79 11.46
CA ILE A 320 -18.80 25.51 10.77
C ILE A 320 -18.93 25.64 9.25
N GLY A 321 -19.93 26.39 8.78
CA GLY A 321 -20.16 26.62 7.35
C GLY A 321 -19.03 27.39 6.62
N SER A 322 -18.07 27.96 7.36
CA SER A 322 -16.90 28.65 6.80
C SER A 322 -15.62 27.81 6.81
N LEU A 323 -15.66 26.61 7.40
CA LEU A 323 -14.49 25.75 7.56
C LEU A 323 -14.14 25.07 6.22
N PRO A 324 -12.83 24.92 5.91
CA PRO A 324 -12.39 24.20 4.72
C PRO A 324 -12.69 22.70 4.83
N ALA A 325 -13.08 22.05 3.73
CA ALA A 325 -13.18 20.59 3.70
C ALA A 325 -11.81 19.94 4.02
N PRO A 326 -11.76 18.79 4.72
CA PRO A 326 -12.89 17.96 5.17
C PRO A 326 -13.44 18.29 6.57
N LEU A 327 -13.00 19.36 7.24
CA LEU A 327 -13.34 19.66 8.65
C LEU A 327 -14.84 19.61 8.98
N PRO A 328 -15.77 20.20 8.19
CA PRO A 328 -17.20 20.09 8.49
C PRO A 328 -17.69 18.64 8.59
N ALA A 329 -17.23 17.76 7.69
CA ALA A 329 -17.61 16.35 7.70
C ALA A 329 -16.97 15.61 8.88
N ASP A 330 -15.74 15.96 9.25
CA ASP A 330 -15.08 15.38 10.41
C ASP A 330 -15.73 15.81 11.73
N LEU A 331 -16.24 17.04 11.80
CA LEU A 331 -17.00 17.58 12.93
C LEU A 331 -18.42 17.02 13.04
N ASP A 332 -18.94 16.33 12.02
CA ASP A 332 -20.24 15.63 12.07
C ASP A 332 -20.13 14.19 12.58
N GLN A 333 -18.91 13.67 12.81
CA GLN A 333 -18.72 12.31 13.29
C GLN A 333 -19.35 12.11 14.68
N GLN A 334 -20.24 11.12 14.85
CA GLN A 334 -20.80 10.74 16.15
C GLN A 334 -19.71 10.20 17.09
N GLY A 335 -19.75 10.63 18.35
CA GLY A 335 -18.82 10.22 19.40
C GLY A 335 -18.53 11.38 20.35
N THR A 336 -18.11 11.05 21.55
CA THR A 336 -17.76 12.05 22.57
C THR A 336 -16.32 12.51 22.42
N VAL A 337 -15.44 11.57 22.07
CA VAL A 337 -14.05 11.81 21.71
C VAL A 337 -13.82 11.26 20.30
N VAL A 338 -13.48 12.13 19.35
CA VAL A 338 -13.20 11.75 17.96
C VAL A 338 -11.78 12.18 17.59
N ASP A 339 -11.07 11.30 16.88
CA ASP A 339 -9.72 11.59 16.38
C ASP A 339 -9.81 12.49 15.14
N LEU A 340 -9.29 13.71 15.25
CA LEU A 340 -9.25 14.71 14.20
C LEU A 340 -7.81 14.96 13.69
N THR A 341 -6.88 14.02 13.94
CA THR A 341 -5.46 14.22 13.60
C THR A 341 -5.24 14.57 12.11
N GLY A 342 -6.07 14.06 11.20
CA GLY A 342 -6.03 14.43 9.78
C GLY A 342 -6.30 15.92 9.51
N ALA A 343 -7.01 16.60 10.40
CA ALA A 343 -7.33 18.02 10.32
C ALA A 343 -6.42 18.92 11.19
N PHE A 344 -5.32 18.38 11.75
CA PHE A 344 -4.44 19.09 12.68
C PHE A 344 -3.96 20.44 12.15
N ALA A 345 -3.47 20.50 10.91
CA ALA A 345 -2.92 21.73 10.34
C ALA A 345 -3.96 22.85 10.26
N ALA A 346 -5.19 22.50 9.85
CA ALA A 346 -6.29 23.45 9.75
C ALA A 346 -6.77 23.91 11.14
N LEU A 347 -6.88 22.99 12.11
CA LEU A 347 -7.23 23.32 13.49
C LEU A 347 -6.15 24.18 14.17
N ASN A 348 -4.87 23.90 13.93
CA ASN A 348 -3.76 24.68 14.49
C ASN A 348 -3.74 26.10 13.96
N ALA A 349 -4.04 26.30 12.68
CA ALA A 349 -4.10 27.63 12.10
C ALA A 349 -5.28 28.44 12.65
N LEU A 350 -6.45 27.80 12.78
CA LEU A 350 -7.61 28.41 13.46
C LEU A 350 -7.28 28.78 14.91
N ARG A 351 -6.55 27.92 15.62
CA ARG A 351 -6.07 28.17 17.00
C ARG A 351 -5.16 29.40 17.09
N LEU A 352 -4.31 29.63 16.09
CA LEU A 352 -3.36 30.75 16.07
C LEU A 352 -3.96 32.07 15.53
N ALA A 353 -5.25 32.09 15.17
CA ALA A 353 -5.90 33.21 14.45
C ALA A 353 -5.17 33.61 13.15
N GLU A 354 -4.36 32.70 12.60
CA GLU A 354 -3.78 32.86 11.28
C GLU A 354 -4.84 32.53 10.24
N LYS A 355 -4.78 33.16 9.05
CA LYS A 355 -5.61 32.72 7.93
C LYS A 355 -5.28 31.24 7.75
N ALA A 356 -6.27 30.36 7.97
CA ALA A 356 -6.08 28.92 7.80
C ALA A 356 -5.30 28.74 6.49
N PRO A 357 -4.17 28.01 6.48
CA PRO A 357 -3.48 27.76 5.23
C PRO A 357 -4.58 27.25 4.31
N GLU A 358 -4.78 27.94 3.17
CA GLU A 358 -5.62 27.37 2.12
C GLU A 358 -5.16 25.92 2.03
N PRO A 359 -6.05 24.93 2.22
CA PRO A 359 -5.64 23.54 2.18
C PRO A 359 -4.79 23.45 0.93
N ALA A 360 -3.53 23.01 1.07
CA ALA A 360 -2.72 22.75 -0.11
C ALA A 360 -3.64 21.88 -0.94
N GLU A 361 -4.14 22.43 -2.07
CA GLU A 361 -5.15 21.73 -2.86
C GLU A 361 -4.63 20.32 -2.97
N PRO A 362 -5.42 19.26 -2.69
CA PRO A 362 -4.93 17.91 -2.89
C PRO A 362 -4.40 17.86 -4.30
N GLN A 363 -3.09 18.01 -4.44
CA GLN A 363 -2.45 18.17 -5.73
C GLN A 363 -2.47 16.76 -6.24
N THR A 364 -3.58 16.43 -6.91
CA THR A 364 -3.74 15.18 -7.61
C THR A 364 -2.47 15.09 -8.45
N PRO A 365 -1.61 14.08 -8.19
CA PRO A 365 -0.30 14.07 -8.78
C PRO A 365 -0.47 14.13 -10.28
N VAL A 366 0.25 15.06 -10.92
CA VAL A 366 0.25 15.17 -12.38
C VAL A 366 0.83 13.87 -12.90
N LEU A 367 0.01 13.09 -13.59
CA LEU A 367 0.43 11.81 -14.15
C LEU A 367 1.56 12.04 -15.17
N ALA A 368 2.52 11.12 -15.20
CA ALA A 368 3.66 11.24 -16.10
C ALA A 368 3.21 11.35 -17.56
N ALA A 369 3.72 12.38 -18.26
CA ALA A 369 3.40 12.59 -19.66
C ALA A 369 3.77 11.36 -20.52
N VAL A 370 2.93 11.05 -21.50
CA VAL A 370 3.15 9.94 -22.42
C VAL A 370 4.34 10.23 -23.32
N THR A 371 5.24 9.25 -23.43
CA THR A 371 6.43 9.33 -24.27
C THR A 371 6.24 8.61 -25.61
N PRO A 372 6.88 9.07 -26.71
CA PRO A 372 6.90 8.34 -27.98
C PRO A 372 7.42 6.91 -27.87
N GLU A 373 8.37 6.66 -26.94
CA GLU A 373 8.92 5.33 -26.68
C GLU A 373 7.85 4.38 -26.09
N LEU A 374 6.97 4.90 -25.22
CA LEU A 374 5.85 4.13 -24.69
C LEU A 374 4.88 3.77 -25.82
N ALA A 375 4.54 4.74 -26.66
CA ALA A 375 3.66 4.57 -27.81
C ALA A 375 4.19 3.49 -28.78
N GLY A 376 5.48 3.57 -29.14
CA GLY A 376 6.15 2.57 -29.95
C GLY A 376 6.12 1.17 -29.32
N ARG A 377 6.42 1.06 -28.02
CA ARG A 377 6.41 -0.23 -27.31
C ARG A 377 5.02 -0.88 -27.24
N LEU A 378 3.97 -0.07 -27.13
CA LEU A 378 2.59 -0.56 -27.03
C LEU A 378 1.93 -0.78 -28.38
N HIS A 379 2.59 -0.34 -29.46
CA HIS A 379 2.02 -0.31 -30.79
C HIS A 379 0.67 0.45 -30.83
N VAL A 380 0.60 1.57 -30.11
CA VAL A 380 -0.56 2.46 -30.03
C VAL A 380 -0.14 3.89 -30.37
N ASP A 381 -1.05 4.65 -30.99
CA ASP A 381 -0.82 6.07 -31.29
C ASP A 381 -0.60 6.90 -30.01
N VAL A 382 0.37 7.82 -30.06
CA VAL A 382 0.73 8.67 -28.91
C VAL A 382 -0.41 9.60 -28.49
N SER A 383 -1.24 10.06 -29.42
CA SER A 383 -2.39 10.93 -29.13
C SER A 383 -3.45 10.19 -28.33
N TRP A 384 -3.74 8.94 -28.70
CA TRP A 384 -4.68 8.09 -27.97
C TRP A 384 -4.18 7.79 -26.55
N LEU A 385 -2.89 7.49 -26.38
CA LEU A 385 -2.32 7.26 -25.05
C LEU A 385 -2.36 8.52 -24.17
N ARG A 386 -2.13 9.71 -24.75
CA ARG A 386 -2.28 10.98 -24.03
C ARG A 386 -3.70 11.19 -23.56
N GLU A 387 -4.67 11.03 -24.47
CA GLU A 387 -6.10 11.11 -24.12
C GLU A 387 -6.46 10.14 -23.00
N PHE A 388 -5.94 8.91 -23.03
CA PHE A 388 -6.16 7.95 -21.94
C PHE A 388 -5.58 8.43 -20.60
N VAL A 389 -4.33 8.91 -20.58
CA VAL A 389 -3.68 9.38 -19.34
C VAL A 389 -4.38 10.64 -18.80
N ASP A 390 -4.78 11.56 -19.67
CA ASP A 390 -5.54 12.75 -19.30
C ASP A 390 -6.89 12.35 -18.69
N LEU A 391 -7.62 11.43 -19.35
CA LEU A 391 -8.88 10.88 -18.85
C LEU A 391 -8.71 10.18 -17.48
N LEU A 392 -7.61 9.42 -17.29
CA LEU A 392 -7.30 8.80 -16.01
C LEU A 392 -7.00 9.84 -14.93
N GLY A 393 -6.29 10.92 -15.28
CA GLY A 393 -6.02 12.05 -14.38
C GLY A 393 -7.30 12.75 -13.92
N GLU A 394 -8.22 13.03 -14.85
CA GLU A 394 -9.47 13.72 -14.60
C GLU A 394 -10.48 12.85 -13.84
N ARG A 395 -10.69 11.62 -14.30
CA ARG A 395 -11.76 10.74 -13.81
C ARG A 395 -11.30 9.86 -12.65
N ARG A 396 -9.99 9.72 -12.44
CA ARG A 396 -9.32 8.86 -11.43
C ARG A 396 -9.64 7.37 -11.52
N GLN A 397 -10.62 6.97 -12.34
CA GLN A 397 -10.97 5.58 -12.57
C GLN A 397 -11.49 5.35 -14.01
N VAL A 398 -10.92 4.35 -14.67
CA VAL A 398 -11.19 4.02 -16.06
C VAL A 398 -11.37 2.51 -16.20
N ILE A 399 -12.29 2.07 -17.06
CA ILE A 399 -12.47 0.68 -17.45
C ILE A 399 -12.09 0.55 -18.93
N LEU A 400 -11.07 -0.27 -19.20
CA LEU A 400 -10.77 -0.77 -20.53
C LEU A 400 -11.70 -1.94 -20.83
N HIS A 401 -12.57 -1.81 -21.83
CA HIS A 401 -13.50 -2.89 -22.20
C HIS A 401 -13.36 -3.28 -23.66
N GLY A 402 -13.78 -4.49 -24.00
CA GLY A 402 -13.85 -4.95 -25.38
C GLY A 402 -13.70 -6.48 -25.49
N PRO A 403 -13.66 -6.99 -26.72
CA PRO A 403 -13.58 -8.43 -26.96
C PRO A 403 -12.29 -9.07 -26.41
N PRO A 404 -12.24 -10.40 -26.25
CA PRO A 404 -11.07 -11.08 -25.73
C PRO A 404 -9.87 -10.92 -26.67
N GLY A 405 -8.68 -10.82 -26.08
CA GLY A 405 -7.43 -10.76 -26.83
C GLY A 405 -7.10 -9.39 -27.45
N THR A 406 -7.79 -8.32 -27.06
CA THR A 406 -7.50 -6.94 -27.50
C THR A 406 -6.42 -6.22 -26.69
N GLY A 407 -5.80 -6.91 -25.72
CA GLY A 407 -4.65 -6.37 -24.97
C GLY A 407 -5.00 -5.50 -23.76
N LYS A 408 -6.25 -5.47 -23.30
CA LYS A 408 -6.71 -4.67 -22.14
C LYS A 408 -5.79 -4.76 -20.91
N THR A 409 -5.54 -5.96 -20.42
CA THR A 409 -4.68 -6.20 -19.24
C THR A 409 -3.21 -5.83 -19.50
N PHE A 410 -2.71 -6.08 -20.72
CA PHE A 410 -1.36 -5.67 -21.10
C PHE A 410 -1.22 -4.14 -21.09
N LEU A 411 -2.19 -3.45 -21.67
CA LEU A 411 -2.25 -2.00 -21.75
C LEU A 411 -2.40 -1.37 -20.36
N ALA A 412 -3.33 -1.87 -19.53
CA ALA A 412 -3.54 -1.44 -18.15
C ALA A 412 -2.24 -1.50 -17.34
N ARG A 413 -1.52 -2.63 -17.42
CA ARG A 413 -0.25 -2.82 -16.70
C ARG A 413 0.85 -1.90 -17.20
N ALA A 414 0.94 -1.70 -18.52
CA ALA A 414 1.95 -0.83 -19.09
C ALA A 414 1.71 0.64 -18.76
N LEU A 415 0.45 1.09 -18.76
CA LEU A 415 0.05 2.44 -18.38
C LEU A 415 0.24 2.67 -16.89
N ALA A 416 -0.18 1.73 -16.04
CA ALA A 416 0.06 1.79 -14.60
C ALA A 416 1.56 1.91 -14.28
N ALA A 417 2.40 1.10 -14.91
CA ALA A 417 3.85 1.14 -14.74
C ALA A 417 4.54 2.37 -15.37
N HIS A 418 3.81 3.13 -16.21
CA HIS A 418 4.28 4.40 -16.76
C HIS A 418 3.93 5.56 -15.84
N VAL A 419 2.71 5.57 -15.31
CA VAL A 419 2.22 6.67 -14.48
C VAL A 419 2.63 6.55 -13.01
N ALA A 420 2.89 5.35 -12.50
CA ALA A 420 3.22 5.08 -11.10
C ALA A 420 4.46 4.20 -10.95
N GLU A 421 5.09 4.31 -9.77
CA GLU A 421 6.21 3.44 -9.37
C GLU A 421 5.75 1.99 -9.18
N ARG A 422 6.66 1.02 -9.27
CA ARG A 422 6.30 -0.41 -9.32
C ARG A 422 5.61 -0.91 -8.06
N ASP A 423 6.02 -0.39 -6.91
CA ASP A 423 5.45 -0.63 -5.58
C ASP A 423 4.10 0.09 -5.38
N ALA A 424 3.90 1.21 -6.08
CA ALA A 424 2.63 1.95 -6.09
C ALA A 424 1.58 1.35 -7.05
N VAL A 425 1.86 0.21 -7.70
CA VAL A 425 0.92 -0.50 -8.58
C VAL A 425 0.51 -1.83 -7.96
N ARG A 426 -0.79 -2.04 -7.78
CA ARG A 426 -1.36 -3.32 -7.36
C ARG A 426 -2.28 -3.88 -8.43
N LEU A 427 -2.19 -5.19 -8.66
CA LEU A 427 -3.04 -5.92 -9.59
C LEU A 427 -3.86 -6.94 -8.80
N VAL A 428 -5.18 -6.86 -8.93
CA VAL A 428 -6.13 -7.85 -8.42
C VAL A 428 -6.97 -8.36 -9.58
N GLN A 429 -7.42 -9.61 -9.49
CA GLN A 429 -8.32 -10.19 -10.48
C GLN A 429 -9.62 -10.58 -9.80
N PHE A 430 -10.75 -10.10 -10.33
CA PHE A 430 -12.06 -10.42 -9.79
C PHE A 430 -12.57 -11.77 -10.29
N HIS A 431 -13.25 -12.47 -9.41
CA HIS A 431 -13.90 -13.74 -9.66
C HIS A 431 -15.26 -13.78 -8.93
N PRO A 432 -16.17 -14.71 -9.27
CA PRO A 432 -17.54 -14.70 -8.73
C PRO A 432 -17.64 -14.73 -7.20
N SER A 433 -16.66 -15.33 -6.51
CA SER A 433 -16.61 -15.40 -5.06
C SER A 433 -15.88 -14.23 -4.39
N TYR A 434 -15.37 -13.25 -5.14
CA TYR A 434 -14.60 -12.13 -4.58
C TYR A 434 -15.55 -11.22 -3.81
N SER A 435 -15.21 -10.87 -2.57
CA SER A 435 -16.09 -10.10 -1.68
C SER A 435 -15.45 -8.82 -1.15
N TYR A 436 -16.22 -8.05 -0.37
CA TYR A 436 -15.73 -6.85 0.32
C TYR A 436 -14.55 -7.19 1.25
N GLU A 437 -14.65 -8.33 1.94
CA GLU A 437 -13.64 -8.80 2.89
C GLU A 437 -12.29 -9.10 2.22
N ASP A 438 -12.31 -9.50 0.95
CA ASP A 438 -11.12 -9.73 0.14
C ASP A 438 -10.57 -8.45 -0.48
N PHE A 439 -11.43 -7.45 -0.70
CA PHE A 439 -11.06 -6.23 -1.41
C PHE A 439 -10.57 -5.12 -0.50
N PHE A 440 -11.20 -4.98 0.66
CA PHE A 440 -11.00 -3.80 1.51
C PHE A 440 -10.64 -4.15 2.95
N GLU A 441 -11.51 -4.83 3.71
CA GLU A 441 -11.12 -5.37 5.02
C GLU A 441 -12.07 -6.48 5.49
N GLY A 442 -11.54 -7.46 6.20
CA GLY A 442 -12.35 -8.53 6.79
C GLY A 442 -11.63 -9.31 7.87
N PHE A 443 -12.39 -10.09 8.64
CA PHE A 443 -11.84 -10.99 9.65
C PHE A 443 -11.29 -12.26 9.00
N ARG A 444 -10.04 -12.61 9.35
CA ARG A 444 -9.36 -13.84 8.93
C ARG A 444 -8.96 -14.66 10.14
N PRO A 445 -8.96 -16.00 10.06
CA PRO A 445 -8.42 -16.83 11.13
C PRO A 445 -6.95 -16.47 11.39
N ALA A 446 -6.60 -16.26 12.65
CA ALA A 446 -5.25 -15.98 13.10
C ALA A 446 -4.96 -16.74 14.39
N GLU A 447 -3.73 -17.22 14.53
CA GLU A 447 -3.31 -17.90 15.76
C GLU A 447 -3.22 -16.89 16.90
N GLN A 448 -3.92 -17.18 18.00
CA GLN A 448 -3.81 -16.41 19.24
C GLN A 448 -2.80 -17.06 20.19
N PRO A 449 -2.23 -16.28 21.13
CA PRO A 449 -1.36 -16.82 22.18
C PRO A 449 -2.10 -17.94 22.95
N GLY A 450 -1.51 -19.14 22.98
CA GLY A 450 -2.10 -20.32 23.63
C GLY A 450 -2.60 -21.43 22.69
N GLY A 451 -2.45 -21.28 21.36
CA GLY A 451 -2.80 -22.33 20.39
C GLY A 451 -4.28 -22.38 19.99
N THR A 452 -5.08 -21.41 20.43
CA THR A 452 -6.46 -21.22 20.00
C THR A 452 -6.52 -20.42 18.69
N VAL A 453 -7.36 -20.86 17.76
CA VAL A 453 -7.64 -20.12 16.52
C VAL A 453 -8.60 -18.97 16.84
N GLY A 454 -8.13 -17.73 16.71
CA GLY A 454 -8.95 -16.53 16.81
C GLY A 454 -9.20 -15.89 15.44
N PHE A 455 -9.81 -14.72 15.44
CA PHE A 455 -10.01 -13.91 14.23
C PHE A 455 -9.24 -12.59 14.34
N ALA A 456 -8.48 -12.24 13.30
CA ALA A 456 -7.81 -10.95 13.16
C ALA A 456 -8.35 -10.20 11.94
N LYS A 457 -8.59 -8.90 12.10
CA LYS A 457 -8.97 -8.03 10.99
C LYS A 457 -7.76 -7.83 10.08
N THR A 458 -7.91 -8.18 8.81
CA THR A 458 -6.85 -8.07 7.80
C THR A 458 -7.28 -7.07 6.74
N PRO A 459 -6.42 -6.09 6.37
CA PRO A 459 -6.71 -5.19 5.28
C PRO A 459 -6.66 -5.92 3.93
N GLY A 460 -7.46 -5.46 2.97
CA GLY A 460 -7.46 -5.90 1.59
C GLY A 460 -6.70 -4.91 0.68
N PRO A 461 -6.54 -5.25 -0.61
CA PRO A 461 -5.70 -4.51 -1.55
C PRO A 461 -6.03 -3.02 -1.67
N LEU A 462 -7.32 -2.63 -1.63
CA LEU A 462 -7.72 -1.23 -1.72
C LEU A 462 -7.39 -0.46 -0.43
N ARG A 463 -7.53 -1.09 0.75
CA ARG A 463 -7.19 -0.45 2.02
C ARG A 463 -5.68 -0.29 2.17
N GLU A 464 -4.90 -1.28 1.76
CA GLU A 464 -3.44 -1.21 1.80
C GLU A 464 -2.90 -0.12 0.86
N ILE A 465 -3.33 -0.11 -0.41
CA ILE A 465 -2.85 0.90 -1.37
C ILE A 465 -3.29 2.32 -0.97
N ALA A 466 -4.48 2.48 -0.35
CA ALA A 466 -4.92 3.76 0.16
C ALA A 466 -4.10 4.24 1.36
N ALA A 467 -3.67 3.33 2.25
CA ALA A 467 -2.79 3.69 3.35
C ALA A 467 -1.42 4.18 2.84
N GLU A 468 -0.82 3.45 1.91
CA GLU A 468 0.46 3.82 1.26
C GLU A 468 0.36 5.16 0.51
N ALA A 469 -0.76 5.38 -0.19
CA ALA A 469 -1.04 6.61 -0.92
C ALA A 469 -1.18 7.83 0.00
N ARG A 470 -1.73 7.66 1.21
CA ARG A 470 -1.81 8.75 2.21
C ARG A 470 -0.43 9.12 2.75
N GLU A 471 0.45 8.15 2.93
CA GLU A 471 1.84 8.40 3.36
C GLU A 471 2.65 9.13 2.27
N ASN A 472 2.25 9.01 1.00
CA ASN A 472 2.96 9.58 -0.14
C ASN A 472 2.02 10.37 -1.07
N PRO A 473 1.46 11.51 -0.63
CA PRO A 473 0.37 12.21 -1.33
C PRO A 473 0.74 12.76 -2.70
N ARG A 474 2.05 12.93 -2.98
CA ARG A 474 2.59 13.42 -4.27
C ARG A 474 2.86 12.32 -5.28
N GLN A 475 2.75 11.05 -4.89
CA GLN A 475 2.97 9.92 -5.79
C GLN A 475 1.62 9.33 -6.22
N PRO A 476 1.44 9.02 -7.51
CA PRO A 476 0.26 8.30 -7.97
C PRO A 476 0.35 6.81 -7.61
N TYR A 477 -0.76 6.26 -7.14
CA TYR A 477 -0.94 4.85 -6.84
C TYR A 477 -2.00 4.27 -7.77
N VAL A 478 -1.76 3.11 -8.38
CA VAL A 478 -2.68 2.52 -9.36
C VAL A 478 -3.12 1.14 -8.93
N LEU A 479 -4.43 0.96 -8.73
CA LEU A 479 -5.06 -0.33 -8.53
C LEU A 479 -5.64 -0.83 -9.86
N ILE A 480 -5.04 -1.87 -10.42
CA ILE A 480 -5.57 -2.57 -11.58
C ILE A 480 -6.54 -3.66 -11.11
N VAL A 481 -7.77 -3.61 -11.59
CA VAL A 481 -8.80 -4.62 -11.32
C VAL A 481 -9.10 -5.37 -12.61
N ASP A 482 -8.45 -6.51 -12.78
CA ASP A 482 -8.62 -7.36 -13.95
C ASP A 482 -9.95 -8.13 -13.85
N GLU A 483 -10.64 -8.30 -14.97
CA GLU A 483 -11.93 -9.01 -15.03
C GLU A 483 -12.99 -8.40 -14.10
N ILE A 484 -13.07 -7.07 -14.06
CA ILE A 484 -13.87 -6.30 -13.09
C ILE A 484 -15.36 -6.67 -13.09
N ASN A 485 -15.89 -7.12 -14.22
CA ASN A 485 -17.29 -7.56 -14.30
C ASN A 485 -17.52 -8.91 -13.63
N ARG A 486 -16.52 -9.77 -13.43
CA ARG A 486 -16.70 -11.14 -12.90
C ARG A 486 -17.07 -11.22 -11.42
N ALA A 487 -17.15 -10.10 -10.72
CA ALA A 487 -17.69 -10.00 -9.37
C ALA A 487 -18.84 -8.98 -9.29
N ASN A 488 -19.69 -9.10 -8.26
CA ASN A 488 -20.72 -8.09 -8.00
C ASN A 488 -20.07 -6.82 -7.44
N LEU A 489 -19.84 -5.83 -8.30
CA LEU A 489 -19.12 -4.61 -7.94
C LEU A 489 -19.76 -3.84 -6.79
N ALA A 490 -21.08 -3.74 -6.73
CA ALA A 490 -21.76 -3.06 -5.63
C ALA A 490 -21.48 -3.75 -4.29
N LYS A 491 -21.47 -5.09 -4.28
CA LYS A 491 -21.14 -5.87 -3.08
C LYS A 491 -19.67 -5.80 -2.71
N VAL A 492 -18.77 -5.80 -3.69
CA VAL A 492 -17.31 -5.77 -3.45
C VAL A 492 -16.85 -4.40 -2.92
N PHE A 493 -17.40 -3.31 -3.46
CA PHE A 493 -17.04 -1.96 -3.02
C PHE A 493 -17.80 -1.51 -1.76
N GLY A 494 -18.98 -2.07 -1.47
CA GLY A 494 -19.76 -1.73 -0.28
C GLY A 494 -20.02 -0.22 -0.16
N GLU A 495 -19.67 0.36 0.98
CA GLU A 495 -19.75 1.79 1.29
C GLU A 495 -18.76 2.65 0.48
N LEU A 496 -17.63 2.07 0.04
CA LEU A 496 -16.58 2.76 -0.73
C LEU A 496 -17.06 3.15 -2.13
N TYR A 497 -18.16 2.54 -2.55
CA TYR A 497 -18.87 2.87 -3.77
C TYR A 497 -19.24 4.36 -3.87
N PHE A 498 -19.53 4.98 -2.72
CA PHE A 498 -19.78 6.42 -2.62
C PHE A 498 -18.50 7.24 -2.86
N LEU A 499 -17.37 6.77 -2.34
CA LEU A 499 -16.08 7.47 -2.39
C LEU A 499 -15.45 7.51 -3.79
N LEU A 500 -15.87 6.65 -4.72
CA LEU A 500 -15.42 6.74 -6.11
C LEU A 500 -15.83 8.07 -6.75
N GLU A 501 -16.96 8.64 -6.34
CA GLU A 501 -17.47 9.92 -6.84
C GLU A 501 -17.10 11.08 -5.91
N TYR A 502 -17.21 10.88 -4.60
CA TYR A 502 -16.95 11.90 -3.58
C TYR A 502 -15.71 11.55 -2.78
N ARG A 503 -14.52 11.67 -3.40
CA ARG A 503 -13.24 11.27 -2.78
C ARG A 503 -12.85 12.08 -1.55
N GLU A 504 -13.29 13.33 -1.48
CA GLU A 504 -13.08 14.21 -0.33
C GLU A 504 -14.06 13.92 0.82
N ALA A 505 -15.07 13.09 0.60
CA ALA A 505 -16.00 12.67 1.63
C ALA A 505 -15.43 11.48 2.43
N THR A 506 -15.98 11.29 3.62
CA THR A 506 -15.58 10.23 4.54
C THR A 506 -16.75 9.29 4.77
N VAL A 507 -16.49 7.97 4.76
CA VAL A 507 -17.48 6.94 5.10
C VAL A 507 -17.07 6.21 6.37
N ARG A 508 -18.06 5.66 7.08
CA ARG A 508 -17.83 4.75 8.20
C ARG A 508 -17.73 3.33 7.70
N LEU A 509 -16.73 2.61 8.18
CA LEU A 509 -16.46 1.26 7.71
C LEU A 509 -17.34 0.23 8.42
N GLN A 510 -17.81 -0.77 7.68
CA GLN A 510 -18.68 -1.81 8.24
C GLN A 510 -18.01 -2.62 9.37
N TYR A 511 -16.74 -2.98 9.18
CA TYR A 511 -15.96 -3.76 10.16
C TYR A 511 -15.22 -2.87 11.18
N SER A 512 -15.25 -1.55 10.97
CA SER A 512 -14.53 -0.57 11.79
C SER A 512 -15.36 0.73 11.94
N PRO A 513 -16.53 0.69 12.58
CA PRO A 513 -17.49 1.82 12.56
C PRO A 513 -17.00 3.09 13.26
N SER A 514 -16.00 2.96 14.15
CA SER A 514 -15.31 4.08 14.80
C SER A 514 -14.18 4.68 13.95
N GLU A 515 -13.88 4.08 12.80
CA GLU A 515 -12.80 4.50 11.90
C GLU A 515 -13.42 5.13 10.66
N ALA A 516 -13.04 6.38 10.41
CA ALA A 516 -13.50 7.14 9.26
C ALA A 516 -12.53 6.90 8.09
N PHE A 517 -13.05 6.66 6.89
CA PHE A 517 -12.24 6.39 5.71
C PHE A 517 -12.65 7.26 4.52
N ASN A 518 -11.67 7.91 3.89
CA ASN A 518 -11.80 8.59 2.60
C ASN A 518 -10.89 7.91 1.56
N LEU A 519 -11.25 7.95 0.27
CA LEU A 519 -10.40 7.39 -0.78
C LEU A 519 -9.39 8.45 -1.26
N PRO A 520 -8.07 8.25 -1.09
CA PRO A 520 -7.10 9.30 -1.40
C PRO A 520 -7.16 9.75 -2.87
N PRO A 521 -6.97 11.05 -3.14
CA PRO A 521 -7.09 11.61 -4.48
C PRO A 521 -6.02 11.11 -5.45
N ASN A 522 -4.88 10.66 -4.92
CA ASN A 522 -3.76 10.08 -5.66
C ASN A 522 -3.88 8.55 -5.91
N VAL A 523 -5.03 7.92 -5.58
CA VAL A 523 -5.31 6.52 -5.93
C VAL A 523 -6.13 6.45 -7.23
N PHE A 524 -5.58 5.83 -8.25
CA PHE A 524 -6.18 5.63 -9.56
C PHE A 524 -6.63 4.18 -9.73
N ILE A 525 -7.76 3.94 -10.40
CA ILE A 525 -8.28 2.59 -10.63
C ILE A 525 -8.36 2.31 -12.13
N ILE A 526 -7.73 1.23 -12.60
CA ILE A 526 -7.85 0.78 -13.99
C ILE A 526 -8.52 -0.60 -13.99
N GLY A 527 -9.77 -0.65 -14.41
CA GLY A 527 -10.51 -1.91 -14.61
C GLY A 527 -10.27 -2.48 -16.01
N THR A 528 -10.30 -3.80 -16.14
CA THR A 528 -10.43 -4.47 -17.45
C THR A 528 -11.73 -5.27 -17.51
N MET A 529 -12.41 -5.26 -18.66
CA MET A 529 -13.69 -5.95 -18.83
C MET A 529 -13.75 -6.66 -20.18
N ASN A 530 -14.07 -7.96 -20.17
CA ASN A 530 -14.41 -8.68 -21.38
C ASN A 530 -15.89 -8.48 -21.72
N THR A 531 -16.19 -8.00 -22.92
CA THR A 531 -17.59 -7.79 -23.37
C THR A 531 -18.24 -9.07 -23.90
N ALA A 532 -17.45 -10.08 -24.27
CA ALA A 532 -17.95 -11.38 -24.75
C ALA A 532 -18.60 -12.26 -23.66
N ASP A 533 -18.33 -11.99 -22.38
CA ASP A 533 -18.87 -12.77 -21.25
C ASP A 533 -20.35 -12.46 -21.01
N ARG A 534 -21.22 -13.13 -21.79
CA ARG A 534 -22.69 -12.96 -21.74
C ARG A 534 -23.32 -13.33 -20.40
N SER A 535 -22.66 -14.15 -19.57
CA SER A 535 -23.17 -14.61 -18.27
C SER A 535 -23.12 -13.54 -17.16
N ILE A 536 -22.49 -12.38 -17.41
CA ILE A 536 -22.21 -11.35 -16.40
C ILE A 536 -22.49 -9.93 -16.94
N ALA A 537 -23.28 -9.83 -18.02
CA ALA A 537 -23.18 -8.78 -19.02
C ALA A 537 -23.74 -7.38 -18.68
N LEU A 538 -24.03 -7.05 -17.43
CA LEU A 538 -24.48 -5.68 -17.11
C LEU A 538 -23.77 -5.16 -15.87
N VAL A 539 -22.73 -4.36 -16.12
CA VAL A 539 -22.23 -3.41 -15.14
C VAL A 539 -23.34 -2.41 -14.86
N ASP A 540 -23.76 -2.31 -13.59
CA ASP A 540 -24.86 -1.45 -13.17
C ASP A 540 -24.64 0.02 -13.62
N ALA A 541 -25.73 0.72 -13.93
CA ALA A 541 -25.73 2.12 -14.36
C ALA A 541 -24.95 3.02 -13.39
N ALA A 542 -24.97 2.68 -12.11
CA ALA A 542 -24.25 3.37 -11.06
C ALA A 542 -22.72 3.22 -11.17
N ILE A 543 -22.18 2.09 -11.67
CA ILE A 543 -20.74 1.97 -11.99
C ILE A 543 -20.44 2.73 -13.27
N ARG A 544 -21.33 2.65 -14.28
CA ARG A 544 -21.17 3.36 -15.55
C ARG A 544 -21.02 4.88 -15.37
N ARG A 545 -21.68 5.45 -14.36
CA ARG A 545 -21.53 6.88 -14.01
C ARG A 545 -20.15 7.22 -13.42
N ARG A 546 -19.57 6.28 -12.65
CA ARG A 546 -18.38 6.52 -11.81
C ARG A 546 -17.06 6.20 -12.51
N PHE A 547 -17.07 5.29 -13.47
CA PHE A 547 -15.90 4.97 -14.29
C PHE A 547 -16.04 5.58 -15.68
N ALA A 548 -14.93 6.03 -16.26
CA ALA A 548 -14.89 6.28 -17.70
C ALA A 548 -14.67 4.96 -18.46
N PHE A 549 -15.36 4.76 -19.57
CA PHE A 549 -15.28 3.53 -20.35
C PHE A 549 -14.48 3.82 -21.61
N VAL A 550 -13.42 3.06 -21.81
CA VAL A 550 -12.55 3.16 -22.98
C VAL A 550 -12.58 1.82 -23.70
N GLU A 551 -13.04 1.84 -24.95
CA GLU A 551 -13.20 0.64 -25.74
C GLU A 551 -11.88 0.26 -26.45
N LEU A 552 -11.51 -1.01 -26.34
CA LEU A 552 -10.45 -1.66 -27.11
C LEU A 552 -11.09 -2.73 -28.01
N HIS A 553 -11.51 -2.31 -29.21
CA HIS A 553 -12.22 -3.14 -30.18
C HIS A 553 -11.40 -3.35 -31.45
N PRO A 554 -11.35 -4.56 -32.06
CA PRO A 554 -10.52 -4.84 -33.24
C PRO A 554 -10.76 -3.92 -34.44
N ASP A 555 -11.97 -3.37 -34.61
CA ASP A 555 -12.30 -2.46 -35.72
C ASP A 555 -12.06 -0.98 -35.41
N GLU A 556 -11.64 -0.64 -34.19
CA GLU A 556 -11.48 0.73 -33.73
C GLU A 556 -10.03 1.00 -33.29
N VAL A 557 -9.63 2.27 -33.38
CA VAL A 557 -8.35 2.72 -32.83
C VAL A 557 -8.45 2.62 -31.30
N PRO A 558 -7.49 2.00 -30.60
CA PRO A 558 -6.12 1.75 -31.07
C PRO A 558 -5.81 0.33 -31.57
N VAL A 559 -6.79 -0.58 -31.57
CA VAL A 559 -6.54 -2.00 -31.87
C VAL A 559 -6.54 -2.27 -33.38
N ARG A 560 -7.31 -1.50 -34.16
CA ARG A 560 -7.38 -1.65 -35.62
C ARG A 560 -5.99 -1.48 -36.25
N GLY A 561 -5.57 -2.49 -37.00
CA GLY A 561 -4.27 -2.51 -37.69
C GLY A 561 -3.06 -2.79 -36.79
N LEU A 562 -3.25 -2.96 -35.47
CA LEU A 562 -2.17 -3.19 -34.50
C LEU A 562 -1.32 -4.42 -34.86
N LEU A 563 -1.96 -5.53 -35.26
CA LEU A 563 -1.25 -6.75 -35.66
C LEU A 563 -0.38 -6.52 -36.90
N GLY A 564 -0.93 -5.83 -37.91
CA GLY A 564 -0.19 -5.49 -39.13
C GLY A 564 1.04 -4.65 -38.84
N TRP A 565 0.90 -3.63 -37.99
CA TRP A 565 2.03 -2.79 -37.58
C TRP A 565 3.08 -3.59 -36.79
N TRP A 566 2.64 -4.40 -35.82
CA TRP A 566 3.51 -5.26 -35.02
C TRP A 566 4.33 -6.26 -35.86
N LEU A 567 3.72 -6.84 -36.89
CA LEU A 567 4.36 -7.76 -37.84
C LEU A 567 5.38 -7.03 -38.72
N ALA A 568 4.99 -5.88 -39.30
CA ALA A 568 5.82 -5.09 -40.19
C ALA A 568 7.11 -4.60 -39.50
N GLU A 569 7.00 -4.11 -38.27
CA GLU A 569 8.15 -3.65 -37.48
C GLU A 569 9.17 -4.77 -37.20
N ARG A 570 8.71 -6.03 -37.18
CA ARG A 570 9.54 -7.21 -36.94
C ARG A 570 10.00 -7.91 -38.24
N GLY A 571 9.64 -7.38 -39.40
CA GLY A 571 9.91 -8.01 -40.70
C GLY A 571 9.24 -9.39 -40.85
N LEU A 572 8.10 -9.60 -40.19
CA LEU A 572 7.33 -10.84 -40.26
C LEU A 572 6.29 -10.78 -41.39
N ASP A 573 5.82 -11.95 -41.81
CA ASP A 573 4.75 -12.07 -42.80
C ASP A 573 3.47 -11.34 -42.35
N GLY A 574 2.85 -10.58 -43.25
CA GLY A 574 1.62 -9.82 -43.02
C GLY A 574 0.33 -10.64 -43.16
N GLU A 575 0.40 -11.87 -43.69
CA GLU A 575 -0.76 -12.76 -43.85
C GLU A 575 -1.64 -12.88 -42.59
N PRO A 576 -1.10 -13.04 -41.36
CA PRO A 576 -1.93 -13.16 -40.16
C PRO A 576 -2.83 -11.95 -39.89
N ALA A 577 -2.39 -10.73 -40.23
CA ALA A 577 -3.21 -9.53 -40.08
C ALA A 577 -4.40 -9.56 -41.04
N LEU A 578 -4.17 -9.91 -42.31
CA LEU A 578 -5.23 -10.03 -43.32
C LEU A 578 -6.24 -11.11 -42.93
N LEU A 579 -5.78 -12.24 -42.40
CA LEU A 579 -6.63 -13.33 -41.93
C LEU A 579 -7.48 -12.90 -40.73
N LEU A 580 -6.94 -12.12 -39.80
CA LEU A 580 -7.68 -11.60 -38.65
C LEU A 580 -8.80 -10.65 -39.09
N ASP A 581 -8.49 -9.73 -40.01
CA ASP A 581 -9.47 -8.78 -40.54
C ASP A 581 -10.59 -9.51 -41.29
N ALA A 582 -10.24 -10.51 -42.11
CA ALA A 582 -11.21 -11.34 -42.82
C ALA A 582 -12.05 -12.21 -41.86
N LEU A 583 -11.46 -12.72 -40.77
CA LEU A 583 -12.18 -13.45 -39.73
C LEU A 583 -13.20 -12.53 -39.02
N ASN A 584 -12.78 -11.35 -38.59
CA ASN A 584 -13.65 -10.39 -37.91
C ASN A 584 -14.77 -9.85 -38.83
N ALA A 585 -14.48 -9.67 -40.11
CA ALA A 585 -15.50 -9.39 -41.12
C ALA A 585 -16.50 -10.55 -41.30
N ALA A 586 -16.03 -11.80 -41.21
CA ALA A 586 -16.88 -12.99 -41.32
C ALA A 586 -17.81 -13.18 -40.10
N ILE A 587 -17.36 -12.79 -38.90
CA ILE A 587 -18.15 -12.73 -37.67
C ILE A 587 -19.28 -11.70 -37.82
N GLY A 588 -18.95 -10.52 -38.36
CA GLY A 588 -19.93 -9.48 -38.68
C GLY A 588 -20.36 -8.64 -37.48
N GLU A 589 -21.22 -7.65 -37.73
CA GLU A 589 -21.65 -6.67 -36.72
C GLU A 589 -22.63 -7.22 -35.69
N GLU A 590 -23.41 -8.27 -36.03
CA GLU A 590 -24.37 -8.88 -35.11
C GLU A 590 -23.69 -9.52 -33.89
N ASP A 591 -22.43 -9.94 -34.04
CA ASP A 591 -21.60 -10.54 -32.99
C ASP A 591 -20.35 -9.65 -32.69
N ARG A 592 -20.49 -8.32 -32.80
CA ARG A 592 -19.41 -7.33 -32.60
C ARG A 592 -18.58 -7.59 -31.33
N ASP A 593 -19.23 -7.76 -30.18
CA ASP A 593 -18.56 -8.00 -28.89
C ASP A 593 -17.76 -9.31 -28.79
N PHE A 594 -17.93 -10.21 -29.76
CA PHE A 594 -17.20 -11.48 -29.86
C PHE A 594 -16.04 -11.44 -30.86
N LYS A 595 -15.81 -10.32 -31.57
CA LYS A 595 -14.70 -10.22 -32.53
C LYS A 595 -13.35 -10.57 -31.87
N ILE A 596 -12.45 -11.16 -32.64
CA ILE A 596 -11.20 -11.70 -32.12
C ILE A 596 -10.13 -10.61 -32.11
N GLY A 597 -9.49 -10.43 -30.95
CA GLY A 597 -8.37 -9.50 -30.83
C GLY A 597 -7.03 -10.03 -31.37
N PRO A 598 -6.06 -9.14 -31.63
CA PRO A 598 -4.80 -9.48 -32.28
C PRO A 598 -3.87 -10.40 -31.48
N SER A 599 -4.00 -10.45 -30.14
CA SER A 599 -3.05 -11.17 -29.27
C SER A 599 -2.91 -12.67 -29.56
N TYR A 600 -3.94 -13.32 -30.12
CA TYR A 600 -3.87 -14.73 -30.54
C TYR A 600 -2.79 -14.97 -31.61
N LEU A 601 -2.52 -13.95 -32.45
CA LEU A 601 -1.63 -14.02 -33.61
C LEU A 601 -0.33 -13.22 -33.41
N MET A 602 -0.16 -12.50 -32.30
CA MET A 602 1.07 -11.75 -31.96
C MET A 602 2.15 -12.68 -31.38
N ARG A 603 2.58 -13.69 -32.16
CA ARG A 603 3.59 -14.68 -31.77
C ARG A 603 4.57 -14.91 -32.93
N PRO A 604 5.89 -14.67 -32.75
CA PRO A 604 6.86 -14.90 -33.82
C PRO A 604 6.90 -16.37 -34.24
N GLY A 605 6.83 -16.65 -35.55
CA GLY A 605 6.95 -18.01 -36.09
C GLY A 605 5.83 -18.98 -35.71
N ALA A 606 4.64 -18.47 -35.35
CA ALA A 606 3.54 -19.32 -34.92
C ALA A 606 2.88 -20.07 -36.09
N ASP A 607 2.56 -21.34 -35.85
CA ASP A 607 1.80 -22.18 -36.77
C ASP A 607 0.33 -21.76 -36.77
N LEU A 608 -0.08 -21.06 -37.83
CA LEU A 608 -1.46 -20.61 -38.02
C LEU A 608 -2.47 -21.75 -37.99
N GLN A 609 -2.13 -22.93 -38.52
CA GLN A 609 -3.03 -24.08 -38.52
C GLN A 609 -3.27 -24.57 -37.09
N ARG A 610 -2.24 -24.57 -36.27
CA ARG A 610 -2.34 -24.93 -34.85
C ARG A 610 -3.16 -23.91 -34.06
N ILE A 611 -2.90 -22.61 -34.24
CA ILE A 611 -3.68 -21.54 -33.59
C ILE A 611 -5.16 -21.65 -33.98
N TRP A 612 -5.45 -21.83 -35.27
CA TRP A 612 -6.82 -21.94 -35.73
C TRP A 612 -7.54 -23.13 -35.12
N ARG A 613 -6.88 -24.29 -35.09
CA ARG A 613 -7.46 -25.55 -34.61
C ARG A 613 -7.68 -25.58 -33.10
N HIS A 614 -6.78 -24.98 -32.32
CA HIS A 614 -6.75 -25.14 -30.87
C HIS A 614 -7.17 -23.90 -30.10
N ASP A 615 -7.03 -22.71 -30.67
CA ASP A 615 -7.37 -21.46 -30.00
C ASP A 615 -8.65 -20.86 -30.61
N LEU A 616 -8.69 -20.62 -31.92
CA LEU A 616 -9.79 -19.85 -32.54
C LEU A 616 -11.07 -20.66 -32.80
N LEU A 617 -10.97 -21.83 -33.42
CA LEU A 617 -12.15 -22.65 -33.72
C LEU A 617 -12.92 -23.09 -32.47
N PRO A 618 -12.27 -23.53 -31.37
CA PRO A 618 -12.99 -23.86 -30.15
C PRO A 618 -13.79 -22.67 -29.57
N LEU A 619 -13.22 -21.46 -29.59
CA LEU A 619 -13.94 -20.24 -29.15
C LEU A 619 -15.17 -19.97 -30.02
N LEU A 620 -15.03 -20.09 -31.34
CA LEU A 620 -16.14 -19.92 -32.29
C LEU A 620 -17.20 -21.01 -32.14
N GLU A 621 -16.80 -22.26 -31.90
CA GLU A 621 -17.71 -23.38 -31.63
C GLU A 621 -18.55 -23.10 -30.38
N GLU A 622 -17.95 -22.56 -29.32
CA GLU A 622 -18.64 -22.21 -28.08
C GLU A 622 -19.63 -21.06 -28.28
N HIS A 623 -19.22 -19.97 -28.95
CA HIS A 623 -20.07 -18.79 -29.17
C HIS A 623 -21.26 -19.03 -30.12
N TYR A 624 -21.08 -19.90 -31.11
CA TYR A 624 -22.14 -20.29 -32.03
C TYR A 624 -22.85 -21.57 -31.61
N TYR A 625 -22.57 -22.10 -30.41
CA TYR A 625 -23.26 -23.27 -29.88
C TYR A 625 -24.77 -23.06 -29.87
N GLY A 626 -25.51 -24.05 -30.37
CA GLY A 626 -26.96 -23.99 -30.53
C GLY A 626 -27.47 -23.13 -31.69
N ARG A 627 -26.66 -22.21 -32.24
CA ARG A 627 -26.98 -21.48 -33.49
C ARG A 627 -26.55 -22.27 -34.72
N TRP A 628 -25.32 -22.78 -34.73
CA TRP A 628 -24.74 -23.54 -35.84
C TRP A 628 -24.14 -24.87 -35.37
N SER A 629 -24.07 -25.84 -36.28
CA SER A 629 -23.31 -27.07 -36.05
C SER A 629 -21.81 -26.81 -36.13
N ARG A 630 -21.02 -27.68 -35.50
CA ARG A 630 -19.55 -27.65 -35.57
C ARG A 630 -19.03 -27.60 -37.01
N GLN A 631 -19.63 -28.38 -37.91
CA GLN A 631 -19.26 -28.40 -39.31
C GLN A 631 -19.48 -27.04 -39.98
N GLN A 632 -20.64 -26.40 -39.75
CA GLN A 632 -20.93 -25.07 -40.31
C GLN A 632 -19.98 -23.99 -39.78
N VAL A 633 -19.60 -24.05 -38.50
CA VAL A 633 -18.58 -23.15 -37.92
C VAL A 633 -17.25 -23.32 -38.64
N HIS A 634 -16.81 -24.57 -38.86
CA HIS A 634 -15.54 -24.87 -39.55
C HIS A 634 -15.57 -24.48 -41.02
N GLU A 635 -16.67 -24.72 -41.73
CA GLU A 635 -16.85 -24.34 -43.13
C GLU A 635 -16.84 -22.82 -43.31
N ARG A 636 -17.40 -22.07 -42.34
CA ARG A 636 -17.45 -20.61 -42.43
C ARG A 636 -16.15 -19.95 -41.98
N PHE A 637 -15.59 -20.39 -40.86
CA PHE A 637 -14.50 -19.71 -40.18
C PHE A 637 -13.18 -20.45 -40.19
N GLY A 638 -13.09 -21.67 -40.75
CA GLY A 638 -11.84 -22.41 -40.81
C GLY A 638 -10.76 -21.67 -41.60
N LEU A 639 -9.49 -21.95 -41.28
CA LEU A 639 -8.35 -21.23 -41.87
C LEU A 639 -8.38 -21.21 -43.41
N ALA A 640 -8.67 -22.36 -44.04
CA ALA A 640 -8.78 -22.43 -45.50
C ALA A 640 -9.95 -21.57 -46.04
N ALA A 641 -11.08 -21.54 -45.34
CA ALA A 641 -12.25 -20.76 -45.73
C ALA A 641 -12.02 -19.26 -45.57
N ILE A 642 -11.30 -18.83 -44.53
CA ILE A 642 -10.92 -17.42 -44.33
C ILE A 642 -9.83 -17.00 -45.31
N ARG A 643 -8.82 -17.85 -45.55
CA ARG A 643 -7.77 -17.59 -46.54
C ARG A 643 -8.34 -17.42 -47.95
N ALA A 644 -9.39 -18.17 -48.31
CA ALA A 644 -10.08 -18.03 -49.59
C ALA A 644 -10.86 -16.70 -49.75
N ARG A 645 -11.02 -15.91 -48.67
CA ARG A 645 -11.66 -14.59 -48.68
C ARG A 645 -10.65 -13.45 -48.79
N LEU A 646 -9.36 -13.75 -48.76
CA LEU A 646 -8.32 -12.73 -48.95
C LEU A 646 -8.33 -12.24 -50.41
N PRO A 647 -8.03 -10.95 -50.65
CA PRO A 647 -8.02 -10.34 -51.98
C PRO A 647 -6.92 -10.86 -52.90
#